data_AF-A0A8H3RR99-F1
#
_entry.id   AF-A0A8H3RR99-F1
#
_cell.length_a   1.000
_cell.length_b   1.000
_cell.length_c   1.000
_cell.angle_alpha   90.00
_cell.angle_beta   90.00
_cell.angle_gamma   90.00
#
_symmetry.space_group_name_H-M   'P 1'
#
loop_
_entity.id
_entity.type
_entity.pdbx_description
1 polymer ?
#
loop_
_entity_poly.entity_id
_entity_poly.type
_entity_poly.pdbx_seq_one_letter_code
_entity_poly.pdbx_strand_id
1 'polypeptide(L)'
;MKAAQWMGTRTIQLGTVAKPTITDPSDAIIHITHCTIGGADLHLYDGELSDLLSKGDILGHEAIGTVEEVGAEVRTISPGDRVMILPVIACGHCEFCKRREFSLCDTTNPSREMESAYGHRVAGMLGFTRLYGGYPGAQAEYVRVPNADLCCVRAPAGMDAKKLLGLAHVTTAAWHGCELADVQPGDIVGVWGCGPVGLSVQRLAVIRGAKKVYAIDKDAGRLQIAEGFGMIPVDVSVHAEVGDYILSMEPQGLDCTVEASGFRSTQKPQHAAMRAIGLEHDSSDTVSAMIKATRKGGHLALLGDFFYKTNDFPIGPLMEKGLTIRGGQVNSQKYHPLLLDLVAQGKYDPSWVFTYEDDFENIVEDYRRFSRHEIPGGLKVCLVTEYGRGQACSDAKSAEYITPPSSSILNLPHTTHSIHITTMPFPPPPVDTIDWSNVGFKVRDVNGHVECHFSNSTGAKWSAPKFVSSPFLPLHGMAPGLNYGQQAYEGLKAFRHPNGQISIFRPDRNASRLRRSAEFVSMPPVPEDLFIECVKLAVAANAEFVPPHETGAAMYIRPLLFGSSAQLGLSPPDAYTFVVFVMPTGVYHGVHAVDALILEDFDRAAPEGTGSAKVGGNYAPVLRHSARAAAEGFGITLHLDSRTRSEIDEFSTSAFIGVRRDGDKVTLVQPDSKNVIDSVTARSVCEIGERVFGFAVEKRRIGYEEIKEFREVIAAGTAAALVPIRSITMRSQGDKFTFDCGEDGQSGGEVCVKLLQTLKGIQAGKIEDKFGWNCIIDQAPPAAWLEGATGHEKDVDGINVP
;
A
#
# COMPACT_ATOMS: atom_id res chain seq x y z
N MET A 1 9.75 16.35 -35.59
CA MET A 1 9.03 16.63 -34.33
C MET A 1 9.47 18.00 -33.81
N LYS A 2 8.58 18.71 -33.12
CA LYS A 2 8.94 19.93 -32.38
C LYS A 2 9.66 19.57 -31.07
N ALA A 3 10.65 20.36 -30.69
CA ALA A 3 11.38 20.22 -29.43
C ALA A 3 11.88 21.58 -28.92
N ALA A 4 11.93 21.75 -27.61
CA ALA A 4 12.54 22.91 -26.96
C ALA A 4 14.05 22.72 -26.88
N GLN A 5 14.79 23.50 -27.67
CA GLN A 5 16.23 23.42 -27.78
C GLN A 5 16.91 24.57 -27.03
N TRP A 6 17.92 24.25 -26.25
CA TRP A 6 18.78 25.24 -25.64
C TRP A 6 19.72 25.86 -26.69
N MET A 7 19.73 27.18 -26.80
CA MET A 7 20.52 27.93 -27.79
C MET A 7 21.57 28.84 -27.16
N GLY A 8 21.62 28.88 -25.82
CA GLY A 8 22.47 29.74 -25.03
C GLY A 8 21.76 30.20 -23.76
N THR A 9 22.50 30.88 -22.89
CA THR A 9 21.95 31.52 -21.69
C THR A 9 20.70 32.34 -22.04
N ARG A 10 19.62 32.06 -21.32
CA ARG A 10 18.28 32.63 -21.44
C ARG A 10 17.64 32.53 -22.82
N THR A 11 18.08 31.56 -23.62
CA THR A 11 17.64 31.38 -25.00
C THR A 11 17.20 29.94 -25.25
N ILE A 12 15.88 29.72 -25.24
CA ILE A 12 15.24 28.49 -25.72
C ILE A 12 14.62 28.79 -27.09
N GLN A 13 14.73 27.84 -28.01
CA GLN A 13 14.05 27.88 -29.30
C GLN A 13 13.18 26.64 -29.45
N LEU A 14 11.91 26.84 -29.83
CA LEU A 14 11.08 25.74 -30.30
C LEU A 14 11.44 25.43 -31.76
N GLY A 15 12.17 24.34 -31.97
CA GLY A 15 12.72 23.94 -33.27
C GLY A 15 12.14 22.62 -33.78
N THR A 16 12.26 22.39 -35.08
CA THR A 16 11.95 21.09 -35.69
C THR A 16 13.20 20.22 -35.75
N VAL A 17 13.15 19.05 -35.11
CA VAL A 17 14.22 18.06 -35.07
C VAL A 17 13.73 16.70 -35.58
N ALA A 18 14.66 15.78 -35.84
CA ALA A 18 14.31 14.40 -36.23
C ALA A 18 13.56 13.68 -35.09
N LYS A 19 12.55 12.87 -35.43
CA LYS A 19 11.92 11.96 -34.46
C LYS A 19 12.96 10.93 -33.99
N PRO A 20 13.09 10.65 -32.69
CA PRO A 20 14.02 9.64 -32.21
C PRO A 20 13.57 8.25 -32.68
N THR A 21 14.54 7.34 -32.79
CA THR A 21 14.32 5.93 -33.11
C THR A 21 14.83 5.04 -31.98
N ILE A 22 14.35 3.80 -31.91
CA ILE A 22 14.95 2.78 -31.05
C ILE A 22 16.41 2.58 -31.47
N THR A 23 17.35 2.67 -30.52
CA THR A 23 18.78 2.41 -30.81
C THR A 23 19.35 1.27 -29.98
N ASP A 24 18.62 0.85 -28.94
CA ASP A 24 18.91 -0.30 -28.09
C ASP A 24 17.62 -1.13 -27.90
N PRO A 25 17.68 -2.48 -27.86
CA PRO A 25 16.51 -3.33 -27.67
C PRO A 25 15.70 -3.06 -26.40
N SER A 26 16.30 -2.43 -25.39
CA SER A 26 15.64 -2.06 -24.12
C SER A 26 14.96 -0.69 -24.13
N ASP A 27 15.06 0.08 -25.23
CA ASP A 27 14.47 1.41 -25.33
C ASP A 27 12.95 1.39 -25.57
N ALA A 28 12.30 2.52 -25.29
CA ALA A 28 10.98 2.84 -25.84
C ALA A 28 10.96 4.26 -26.43
N ILE A 29 10.10 4.47 -27.43
CA ILE A 29 9.73 5.80 -27.92
C ILE A 29 8.38 6.16 -27.33
N ILE A 30 8.32 7.31 -26.67
CA ILE A 30 7.10 7.83 -26.05
C ILE A 30 6.65 9.08 -26.80
N HIS A 31 5.39 9.10 -27.21
CA HIS A 31 4.71 10.28 -27.74
C HIS A 31 4.21 11.12 -26.56
N ILE A 32 4.86 12.25 -26.33
CA ILE A 32 4.59 13.09 -25.15
C ILE A 32 3.22 13.72 -25.25
N THR A 33 2.46 13.62 -24.17
CA THR A 33 1.16 14.30 -24.02
C THR A 33 1.29 15.55 -23.18
N HIS A 34 2.06 15.47 -22.09
CA HIS A 34 2.30 16.59 -21.18
C HIS A 34 3.74 16.59 -20.70
N CYS A 35 4.31 17.78 -20.54
CA CYS A 35 5.59 18.01 -19.89
C CYS A 35 5.52 19.26 -19.01
N THR A 36 6.60 19.55 -18.30
CA THR A 36 6.73 20.78 -17.49
C THR A 36 8.16 21.29 -17.55
N ILE A 37 8.34 22.52 -17.07
CA ILE A 37 9.65 23.08 -16.76
C ILE A 37 9.94 22.80 -15.28
N GLY A 38 11.15 22.33 -14.99
CA GLY A 38 11.66 22.06 -13.64
C GLY A 38 12.61 23.14 -13.13
N GLY A 39 12.91 23.13 -11.83
CA GLY A 39 13.91 24.05 -11.25
C GLY A 39 15.31 23.86 -11.85
N ALA A 40 15.70 22.60 -12.08
CA ALA A 40 16.97 22.26 -12.73
C ALA A 40 17.05 22.80 -14.17
N ASP A 41 15.93 22.80 -14.91
CA ASP A 41 15.89 23.39 -16.24
C ASP A 41 16.12 24.92 -16.20
N LEU A 42 15.64 25.59 -15.14
CA LEU A 42 15.88 27.03 -14.95
C LEU A 42 17.35 27.33 -14.62
N HIS A 43 18.05 26.45 -13.91
CA HIS A 43 19.50 26.61 -13.71
C HIS A 43 20.22 26.65 -15.06
N LEU A 44 19.92 25.68 -15.93
CA LEU A 44 20.47 25.60 -17.29
C LEU A 44 20.08 26.80 -18.17
N TYR A 45 18.83 27.24 -18.05
CA TYR A 45 18.32 28.41 -18.74
C TYR A 45 19.02 29.69 -18.29
N ASP A 46 19.24 29.90 -17.00
CA ASP A 46 19.91 31.09 -16.47
C ASP A 46 21.43 31.10 -16.68
N GLY A 47 21.99 30.06 -17.31
CA GLY A 47 23.39 29.98 -17.72
C GLY A 47 24.29 29.24 -16.73
N GLU A 48 23.72 28.64 -15.69
CA GLU A 48 24.47 27.74 -14.81
C GLU A 48 24.79 26.45 -15.60
N LEU A 49 26.02 25.94 -15.46
CA LEU A 49 26.52 24.78 -16.20
C LEU A 49 26.45 24.92 -17.74
N SER A 50 26.42 26.15 -18.28
CA SER A 50 26.31 26.37 -19.74
C SER A 50 27.43 25.73 -20.54
N ASP A 51 28.63 25.58 -19.95
CA ASP A 51 29.79 24.95 -20.58
C ASP A 51 29.62 23.43 -20.77
N LEU A 52 28.61 22.84 -20.11
CA LEU A 52 28.26 21.43 -20.20
C LEU A 52 27.05 21.18 -21.13
N LEU A 53 26.57 22.24 -21.79
CA LEU A 53 25.50 22.20 -22.79
C LEU A 53 26.03 22.56 -24.18
N SER A 54 25.36 22.05 -25.20
CA SER A 54 25.59 22.38 -26.59
C SER A 54 24.34 23.02 -27.19
N LYS A 55 24.55 23.95 -28.13
CA LYS A 55 23.43 24.52 -28.88
C LYS A 55 22.66 23.41 -29.59
N GLY A 56 21.36 23.36 -29.38
CA GLY A 56 20.48 22.33 -29.93
C GLY A 56 20.09 21.24 -28.94
N ASP A 57 20.71 21.18 -27.75
CA ASP A 57 20.35 20.21 -26.71
C ASP A 57 18.88 20.36 -26.32
N ILE A 58 18.16 19.23 -26.24
CA ILE A 58 16.74 19.19 -25.89
C ILE A 58 16.63 19.03 -24.38
N LEU A 59 15.98 19.97 -23.71
CA LEU A 59 15.87 19.99 -22.25
C LEU A 59 14.66 19.20 -21.72
N GLY A 60 14.59 19.09 -20.40
CA GLY A 60 13.41 18.65 -19.68
C GLY A 60 13.38 17.16 -19.36
N HIS A 61 13.01 16.85 -18.14
CA HIS A 61 13.06 15.50 -17.57
C HIS A 61 11.78 15.12 -16.83
N GLU A 62 10.72 15.93 -16.99
CA GLU A 62 9.44 15.76 -16.33
C GLU A 62 8.33 15.67 -17.39
N ALA A 63 7.91 14.45 -17.73
CA ALA A 63 6.91 14.24 -18.78
C ALA A 63 6.10 12.94 -18.60
N ILE A 64 4.95 12.93 -19.27
CA ILE A 64 4.07 11.77 -19.43
C ILE A 64 3.65 11.64 -20.89
N GLY A 65 3.33 10.43 -21.33
CA GLY A 65 2.99 10.21 -22.73
C GLY A 65 2.35 8.86 -23.00
N THR A 66 2.15 8.59 -24.28
CA THR A 66 1.68 7.30 -24.78
C THR A 66 2.84 6.59 -25.44
N VAL A 67 3.02 5.30 -25.16
CA VAL A 67 4.05 4.48 -25.79
C VAL A 67 3.74 4.38 -27.29
N GLU A 68 4.69 4.80 -28.12
CA GLU A 68 4.60 4.74 -29.58
C GLU A 68 5.23 3.45 -30.09
N GLU A 69 6.44 3.14 -29.63
CA GLU A 69 7.26 2.03 -30.09
C GLU A 69 8.07 1.48 -28.93
N VAL A 70 8.31 0.17 -28.90
CA VAL A 70 9.16 -0.50 -27.90
C VAL A 70 10.21 -1.36 -28.59
N GLY A 71 11.40 -1.42 -28.01
CA GLY A 71 12.46 -2.32 -28.45
C GLY A 71 12.14 -3.79 -28.13
N ALA A 72 12.88 -4.70 -28.75
CA ALA A 72 12.63 -6.15 -28.67
C ALA A 72 12.82 -6.77 -27.28
N GLU A 73 13.42 -6.07 -26.32
CA GLU A 73 13.65 -6.54 -24.95
C GLU A 73 12.70 -5.95 -23.91
N VAL A 74 11.87 -4.96 -24.26
CA VAL A 74 10.86 -4.38 -23.37
C VAL A 74 9.73 -5.38 -23.10
N ARG A 75 9.28 -5.50 -21.85
CA ARG A 75 8.28 -6.50 -21.41
C ARG A 75 7.11 -5.93 -20.62
N THR A 76 7.28 -4.77 -20.00
CA THR A 76 6.32 -4.24 -19.01
C THR A 76 5.31 -3.25 -19.61
N ILE A 77 5.63 -2.67 -20.76
CA ILE A 77 4.80 -1.69 -21.47
C ILE A 77 4.66 -2.08 -22.95
N SER A 78 3.62 -1.56 -23.61
CA SER A 78 3.32 -1.84 -25.03
C SER A 78 2.80 -0.59 -25.73
N PRO A 79 2.94 -0.48 -27.07
CA PRO A 79 2.36 0.63 -27.83
C PRO A 79 0.88 0.87 -27.46
N GLY A 80 0.53 2.13 -27.24
CA GLY A 80 -0.79 2.56 -26.75
C GLY A 80 -0.90 2.69 -25.23
N ASP A 81 0.02 2.13 -24.45
CA ASP A 81 0.02 2.34 -23.00
C ASP A 81 0.32 3.80 -22.66
N ARG A 82 -0.42 4.36 -21.70
CA ARG A 82 -0.07 5.63 -21.08
C ARG A 82 0.97 5.42 -19.99
N VAL A 83 2.03 6.21 -19.98
CA VAL A 83 3.15 6.07 -19.04
C VAL A 83 3.57 7.42 -18.45
N MET A 84 4.06 7.39 -17.22
CA MET A 84 4.93 8.43 -16.69
C MET A 84 6.40 8.05 -16.88
N ILE A 85 7.24 9.04 -17.15
CA ILE A 85 8.67 8.84 -17.44
C ILE A 85 9.46 9.26 -16.22
N LEU A 86 10.24 8.34 -15.67
CA LEU A 86 11.16 8.61 -14.58
C LEU A 86 12.48 9.13 -15.16
N PRO A 87 13.03 10.25 -14.64
CA PRO A 87 14.12 10.99 -15.30
C PRO A 87 15.48 10.29 -15.23
N VAL A 88 15.72 9.51 -14.17
CA VAL A 88 16.98 8.79 -13.93
C VAL A 88 17.03 7.57 -14.82
N ILE A 89 18.10 7.44 -15.60
CA ILE A 89 18.32 6.31 -16.49
C ILE A 89 19.10 5.25 -15.71
N ALA A 90 18.44 4.17 -15.33
CA ALA A 90 19.04 3.07 -14.57
C ALA A 90 19.06 1.77 -15.39
N CYS A 91 20.07 0.93 -15.20
CA CYS A 91 20.21 -0.31 -15.99
C CYS A 91 19.57 -1.55 -15.37
N GLY A 92 19.22 -1.51 -14.07
CA GLY A 92 18.62 -2.63 -13.36
C GLY A 92 19.57 -3.78 -13.00
N HIS A 93 20.81 -3.81 -13.49
CA HIS A 93 21.71 -4.95 -13.32
C HIS A 93 23.07 -4.67 -12.68
N CYS A 94 23.52 -3.40 -12.59
CA CYS A 94 24.74 -3.06 -11.84
C CYS A 94 24.51 -3.19 -10.32
N GLU A 95 25.58 -3.17 -9.53
CA GLU A 95 25.51 -3.35 -8.08
C GLU A 95 24.60 -2.33 -7.39
N PHE A 96 24.71 -1.05 -7.77
CA PHE A 96 23.85 0.02 -7.24
C PHE A 96 22.39 -0.18 -7.62
N CYS A 97 22.10 -0.57 -8.87
CA CYS A 97 20.72 -0.87 -9.28
C CYS A 97 20.12 -2.05 -8.52
N LYS A 98 20.90 -3.11 -8.26
CA LYS A 98 20.46 -4.26 -7.44
C LYS A 98 20.14 -3.86 -5.99
N ARG A 99 20.85 -2.87 -5.46
CA ARG A 99 20.59 -2.24 -4.16
C ARG A 99 19.46 -1.21 -4.17
N ARG A 100 18.82 -0.98 -5.33
CA ARG A 100 17.78 0.06 -5.55
C ARG A 100 18.30 1.49 -5.35
N GLU A 101 19.59 1.69 -5.56
CA GLU A 101 20.29 2.99 -5.59
C GLU A 101 20.40 3.46 -7.06
N PHE A 102 19.24 3.57 -7.71
CA PHE A 102 19.13 3.79 -9.15
C PHE A 102 19.81 5.06 -9.66
N SER A 103 19.85 6.13 -8.85
CA SER A 103 20.57 7.36 -9.21
C SER A 103 22.08 7.22 -9.21
N LEU A 104 22.61 6.10 -8.69
CA LEU A 104 24.03 5.76 -8.66
C LEU A 104 24.39 4.68 -9.70
N CYS A 105 23.61 4.56 -10.78
CA CYS A 105 23.86 3.56 -11.81
C CYS A 105 25.22 3.77 -12.51
N ASP A 106 26.09 2.77 -12.43
CA ASP A 106 27.43 2.78 -13.05
C ASP A 106 27.46 2.79 -14.59
N THR A 107 26.40 2.32 -15.25
CA THR A 107 26.48 1.93 -16.67
C THR A 107 25.82 2.91 -17.62
N THR A 108 25.07 3.88 -17.12
CA THR A 108 24.21 4.74 -17.94
C THR A 108 24.74 6.15 -18.13
N ASN A 109 25.87 6.52 -17.51
CA ASN A 109 26.47 7.83 -17.71
C ASN A 109 27.89 7.70 -18.28
N PRO A 110 28.14 8.15 -19.52
CA PRO A 110 29.46 8.13 -20.14
C PRO A 110 30.36 9.34 -19.79
N SER A 111 29.95 10.27 -18.90
CA SER A 111 30.68 11.52 -18.65
C SER A 111 32.06 11.30 -18.03
N ARG A 112 33.10 11.64 -18.81
CA ARG A 112 34.50 11.64 -18.33
C ARG A 112 34.77 12.84 -17.42
N GLU A 113 34.05 13.93 -17.65
CA GLU A 113 34.13 15.14 -16.85
C GLU A 113 33.70 14.86 -15.40
N MET A 114 32.57 14.14 -15.21
CA MET A 114 32.12 13.72 -13.88
C MET A 114 33.09 12.74 -13.24
N GLU A 115 33.56 11.73 -13.98
CA GLU A 115 34.53 10.75 -13.47
C GLU A 115 35.81 11.45 -12.96
N SER A 116 36.31 12.43 -13.71
CA SER A 116 37.49 13.20 -13.32
C SER A 116 37.22 14.13 -12.12
N ALA A 117 36.02 14.69 -12.01
CA ALA A 117 35.68 15.64 -10.96
C ALA A 117 35.34 14.96 -9.62
N TYR A 118 34.61 13.85 -9.67
CA TYR A 118 34.02 13.19 -8.49
C TYR A 118 34.71 11.86 -8.15
N GLY A 119 35.56 11.33 -9.04
CA GLY A 119 36.19 10.01 -8.92
C GLY A 119 35.31 8.86 -9.43
N HIS A 120 33.99 9.05 -9.48
CA HIS A 120 33.03 8.09 -10.00
C HIS A 120 31.92 8.80 -10.76
N ARG A 121 31.28 8.08 -11.69
CA ARG A 121 30.11 8.54 -12.44
C ARG A 121 28.84 8.08 -11.71
N VAL A 122 27.80 8.91 -11.70
CA VAL A 122 26.45 8.53 -11.24
C VAL A 122 25.55 8.25 -12.44
N ALA A 123 24.28 7.89 -12.24
CA ALA A 123 23.36 7.55 -13.32
C ALA A 123 23.20 8.66 -14.37
N GLY A 124 22.89 8.25 -15.61
CA GLY A 124 22.46 9.18 -16.65
C GLY A 124 21.09 9.79 -16.34
N MET A 125 20.80 10.96 -16.90
CA MET A 125 19.51 11.64 -16.73
C MET A 125 19.02 12.23 -18.06
N LEU A 126 17.73 12.07 -18.35
CA LEU A 126 17.09 12.66 -19.53
C LEU A 126 17.15 14.19 -19.46
N GLY A 127 17.32 14.86 -20.60
CA GLY A 127 17.14 16.31 -20.74
C GLY A 127 18.05 17.16 -19.87
N PHE A 128 19.20 16.62 -19.45
CA PHE A 128 20.15 17.27 -18.57
C PHE A 128 21.54 17.36 -19.21
N THR A 129 22.49 17.97 -18.50
CA THR A 129 23.80 18.31 -19.07
C THR A 129 24.62 17.08 -19.47
N ARG A 130 25.68 17.30 -20.25
CA ARG A 130 26.67 16.26 -20.57
C ARG A 130 27.31 15.62 -19.35
N LEU A 131 27.30 16.29 -18.19
CA LEU A 131 27.78 15.73 -16.92
C LEU A 131 26.96 14.49 -16.51
N TYR A 132 25.68 14.44 -16.92
CA TYR A 132 24.74 13.33 -16.69
C TYR A 132 24.45 12.54 -17.97
N GLY A 133 25.41 12.52 -18.90
CA GLY A 133 25.39 11.72 -20.11
C GLY A 133 24.80 12.39 -21.36
N GLY A 134 24.22 13.59 -21.23
CA GLY A 134 23.76 14.38 -22.38
C GLY A 134 22.61 13.71 -23.16
N TYR A 135 21.72 13.02 -22.46
CA TYR A 135 20.56 12.39 -23.09
C TYR A 135 19.52 13.45 -23.48
N PRO A 136 18.94 13.40 -24.69
CA PRO A 136 17.86 14.31 -25.08
C PRO A 136 16.65 14.23 -24.15
N GLY A 137 16.07 15.39 -23.83
CA GLY A 137 14.95 15.52 -22.91
C GLY A 137 13.57 15.33 -23.52
N ALA A 138 12.57 15.49 -22.65
CA ALA A 138 11.16 15.25 -22.91
C ALA A 138 10.33 16.53 -23.11
N GLN A 139 10.94 17.71 -23.16
CA GLN A 139 10.28 18.91 -23.70
C GLN A 139 10.30 18.88 -25.24
N ALA A 140 9.60 17.88 -25.78
CA ALA A 140 9.48 17.60 -27.19
C ALA A 140 8.18 16.81 -27.46
N GLU A 141 7.80 16.63 -28.73
CA GLU A 141 6.65 15.77 -29.06
C GLU A 141 6.96 14.29 -28.87
N TYR A 142 8.21 13.86 -28.99
CA TYR A 142 8.62 12.47 -28.72
C TYR A 142 9.93 12.44 -27.94
N VAL A 143 10.09 11.41 -27.12
CA VAL A 143 11.33 11.14 -26.40
C VAL A 143 11.68 9.66 -26.49
N ARG A 144 12.97 9.37 -26.58
CA ARG A 144 13.52 8.02 -26.40
C ARG A 144 13.84 7.83 -24.93
N VAL A 145 13.30 6.78 -24.33
CA VAL A 145 13.56 6.40 -22.94
C VAL A 145 14.37 5.10 -22.92
N PRO A 146 15.66 5.14 -22.52
CA PRO A 146 16.47 3.94 -22.37
C PRO A 146 16.03 3.10 -21.16
N ASN A 147 16.24 1.78 -21.22
CA ASN A 147 15.86 0.83 -20.19
C ASN A 147 14.39 1.00 -19.76
N ALA A 148 13.48 1.00 -20.75
CA ALA A 148 12.11 1.47 -20.59
C ALA A 148 11.31 0.67 -19.54
N ASP A 149 11.61 -0.61 -19.34
CA ASP A 149 10.96 -1.42 -18.29
C ASP A 149 11.20 -0.90 -16.87
N LEU A 150 12.27 -0.11 -16.67
CA LEU A 150 12.62 0.47 -15.39
C LEU A 150 12.39 1.99 -15.34
N CYS A 151 12.42 2.66 -16.49
CA CYS A 151 12.30 4.12 -16.58
C CYS A 151 10.89 4.60 -16.97
N CYS A 152 10.04 3.73 -17.51
CA CYS A 152 8.63 4.03 -17.81
C CYS A 152 7.72 3.28 -16.84
N VAL A 153 6.76 3.99 -16.24
CA VAL A 153 5.77 3.40 -15.36
C VAL A 153 4.39 3.53 -16.00
N ARG A 154 3.73 2.40 -16.25
CA ARG A 154 2.36 2.38 -16.77
C ARG A 154 1.42 3.12 -15.81
N ALA A 155 0.66 4.06 -16.36
CA ALA A 155 -0.31 4.84 -15.62
C ALA A 155 -1.56 3.99 -15.30
N PRO A 156 -2.14 4.10 -14.08
CA PRO A 156 -3.46 3.57 -13.79
C PRO A 156 -4.52 4.18 -14.71
N ALA A 157 -5.50 3.37 -15.09
CA ALA A 157 -6.60 3.81 -15.95
C ALA A 157 -7.36 5.00 -15.31
N GLY A 158 -7.62 6.04 -16.10
CA GLY A 158 -8.39 7.21 -15.67
C GLY A 158 -7.66 8.18 -14.72
N MET A 159 -6.39 7.96 -14.39
CA MET A 159 -5.65 8.90 -13.52
C MET A 159 -5.44 10.25 -14.23
N ASP A 160 -5.70 11.34 -13.51
CA ASP A 160 -5.51 12.70 -14.02
C ASP A 160 -4.06 12.97 -14.51
N ALA A 161 -3.91 13.77 -15.56
CA ALA A 161 -2.63 14.06 -16.19
C ALA A 161 -1.68 14.85 -15.29
N LYS A 162 -2.18 15.87 -14.57
CA LYS A 162 -1.36 16.64 -13.63
C LYS A 162 -0.93 15.77 -12.47
N LYS A 163 -1.78 14.84 -12.01
CA LYS A 163 -1.39 13.88 -10.97
C LYS A 163 -0.20 13.01 -11.41
N LEU A 164 -0.28 12.41 -12.60
CA LEU A 164 0.81 11.61 -13.16
C LEU A 164 2.09 12.43 -13.43
N LEU A 165 1.95 13.64 -13.96
CA LEU A 165 3.09 14.52 -14.23
C LEU A 165 3.79 14.94 -12.93
N GLY A 166 3.04 15.19 -11.85
CA GLY A 166 3.61 15.47 -10.53
C GLY A 166 4.32 14.25 -9.91
N LEU A 167 3.85 13.03 -10.21
CA LEU A 167 4.48 11.78 -9.78
C LEU A 167 5.78 11.46 -10.54
N ALA A 168 5.92 11.91 -11.78
CA ALA A 168 7.08 11.63 -12.61
C ALA A 168 8.40 12.09 -11.97
N HIS A 169 8.37 13.22 -11.25
CA HIS A 169 9.57 13.78 -10.62
C HIS A 169 9.35 14.57 -9.33
N VAL A 170 8.50 15.61 -9.31
CA VAL A 170 8.38 16.49 -8.12
C VAL A 170 8.08 15.70 -6.84
N THR A 171 7.13 14.76 -6.93
CA THR A 171 6.71 13.95 -5.78
C THR A 171 7.78 12.93 -5.38
N THR A 172 8.45 12.29 -6.35
CA THR A 172 9.52 11.33 -6.05
C THR A 172 10.75 12.02 -5.47
N ALA A 173 11.11 13.20 -5.97
CA ALA A 173 12.20 14.02 -5.44
C ALA A 173 11.88 14.49 -4.01
N ALA A 174 10.66 14.95 -3.76
CA ALA A 174 10.25 15.37 -2.43
C ALA A 174 10.27 14.22 -1.42
N TRP A 175 9.77 13.03 -1.80
CA TRP A 175 9.89 11.85 -0.95
C TRP A 175 11.34 11.45 -0.69
N HIS A 176 12.20 11.56 -1.71
CA HIS A 176 13.63 11.32 -1.56
C HIS A 176 14.28 12.29 -0.56
N GLY A 177 13.89 13.57 -0.56
CA GLY A 177 14.32 14.53 0.46
C GLY A 177 13.98 14.09 1.88
N CYS A 178 12.75 13.64 2.10
CA CYS A 178 12.35 13.09 3.39
C CYS A 178 13.15 11.82 3.77
N GLU A 179 13.43 10.96 2.80
CA GLU A 179 14.26 9.75 3.00
C GLU A 179 15.70 10.10 3.36
N LEU A 180 16.32 11.08 2.69
CA LEU A 180 17.67 11.56 2.97
C LEU A 180 17.75 12.27 4.33
N ALA A 181 16.68 12.96 4.74
CA ALA A 181 16.60 13.59 6.05
C ALA A 181 16.19 12.62 7.16
N ASP A 182 15.92 11.35 6.83
CA ASP A 182 15.45 10.32 7.76
C ASP A 182 14.19 10.71 8.54
N VAL A 183 13.25 11.44 7.92
CA VAL A 183 12.08 11.95 8.64
C VAL A 183 11.27 10.80 9.26
N GLN A 184 11.14 10.86 10.59
CA GLN A 184 10.42 9.95 11.46
C GLN A 184 9.12 10.57 12.01
N PRO A 185 8.17 9.73 12.47
CA PRO A 185 7.03 10.20 13.24
C PRO A 185 7.46 10.96 14.50
N GLY A 186 6.89 12.16 14.69
CA GLY A 186 7.19 13.03 15.83
C GLY A 186 8.23 14.12 15.56
N ASP A 187 8.98 14.04 14.45
CA ASP A 187 10.04 14.99 14.13
C ASP A 187 9.53 16.42 13.90
N ILE A 188 10.36 17.39 14.26
CA ILE A 188 10.24 18.79 13.88
C ILE A 188 11.18 19.02 12.68
N VAL A 189 10.59 19.28 11.52
CA VAL A 189 11.31 19.35 10.24
C VAL A 189 11.44 20.79 9.78
N GLY A 190 12.60 21.21 9.26
CA GLY A 190 12.76 22.49 8.57
C GLY A 190 13.10 22.30 7.10
N VAL A 191 12.37 22.96 6.20
CA VAL A 191 12.58 22.88 4.75
C VAL A 191 12.96 24.24 4.20
N TRP A 192 14.21 24.37 3.72
CA TRP A 192 14.71 25.57 3.04
C TRP A 192 14.38 25.50 1.56
N GLY A 193 13.58 26.44 1.08
CA GLY A 193 13.01 26.46 -0.25
C GLY A 193 11.55 26.01 -0.24
N CYS A 194 10.66 26.90 -0.67
CA CYS A 194 9.22 26.70 -0.86
C CYS A 194 8.85 26.71 -2.35
N GLY A 195 9.78 26.28 -3.21
CA GLY A 195 9.44 25.92 -4.59
C GLY A 195 8.57 24.64 -4.65
N PRO A 196 8.18 24.18 -5.84
CA PRO A 196 7.30 23.01 -6.00
C PRO A 196 7.79 21.74 -5.29
N VAL A 197 9.10 21.46 -5.34
CA VAL A 197 9.73 20.34 -4.63
C VAL A 197 9.70 20.56 -3.13
N GLY A 198 10.15 21.73 -2.65
CA GLY A 198 10.18 22.04 -1.22
C GLY A 198 8.81 22.03 -0.55
N LEU A 199 7.79 22.63 -1.18
CA LEU A 199 6.40 22.54 -0.70
C LEU A 199 5.89 21.08 -0.70
N SER A 200 6.30 20.27 -1.68
CA SER A 200 5.98 18.84 -1.68
C SER A 200 6.70 18.09 -0.55
N VAL A 201 7.97 18.42 -0.24
CA VAL A 201 8.71 17.86 0.91
C VAL A 201 7.97 18.15 2.20
N GLN A 202 7.51 19.40 2.38
CA GLN A 202 6.78 19.81 3.59
C GLN A 202 5.51 18.96 3.79
N ARG A 203 4.69 18.81 2.74
CA ARG A 203 3.46 18.00 2.80
C ARG A 203 3.75 16.51 3.01
N LEU A 204 4.75 15.97 2.34
CA LEU A 204 5.12 14.55 2.48
C LEU A 204 5.80 14.26 3.82
N ALA A 205 6.49 15.23 4.43
CA ALA A 205 7.01 15.12 5.79
C ALA A 205 5.87 14.96 6.81
N VAL A 206 4.76 15.70 6.64
CA VAL A 206 3.55 15.51 7.46
C VAL A 206 2.94 14.13 7.24
N ILE A 207 2.87 13.65 5.99
CA ILE A 207 2.39 12.28 5.69
C ILE A 207 3.29 11.21 6.35
N ARG A 208 4.58 11.48 6.51
CA ARG A 208 5.53 10.60 7.25
C ARG A 208 5.42 10.72 8.77
N GLY A 209 4.57 11.61 9.28
CA GLY A 209 4.33 11.78 10.71
C GLY A 209 5.11 12.91 11.38
N ALA A 210 5.73 13.82 10.62
CA ALA A 210 6.35 15.00 11.21
C ALA A 210 5.33 15.79 12.05
N LYS A 211 5.70 16.14 13.28
CA LYS A 211 4.84 16.84 14.24
C LYS A 211 4.69 18.32 13.89
N LYS A 212 5.76 18.92 13.38
CA LYS A 212 5.82 20.32 12.94
C LYS A 212 6.73 20.43 11.73
N VAL A 213 6.39 21.34 10.83
CA VAL A 213 7.22 21.64 9.67
C VAL A 213 7.38 23.15 9.54
N TYR A 214 8.62 23.62 9.54
CA TYR A 214 9.00 24.99 9.23
C TYR A 214 9.24 25.11 7.73
N ALA A 215 8.60 26.10 7.11
CA ALA A 215 8.74 26.44 5.70
C ALA A 215 9.57 27.71 5.58
N ILE A 216 10.80 27.60 5.07
CA ILE A 216 11.77 28.69 5.06
C ILE A 216 12.02 29.13 3.62
N ASP A 217 11.67 30.38 3.29
CA ASP A 217 11.90 30.99 1.96
C ASP A 217 11.94 32.52 2.10
N LYS A 218 12.28 33.23 1.02
CA LYS A 218 12.17 34.69 0.88
C LYS A 218 10.93 35.12 0.10
N ASP A 219 10.30 34.20 -0.62
CA ASP A 219 9.13 34.48 -1.44
C ASP A 219 7.86 34.41 -0.59
N ALA A 220 7.27 35.57 -0.30
CA ALA A 220 6.09 35.70 0.54
C ALA A 220 4.87 34.93 -0.03
N GLY A 221 4.72 34.84 -1.35
CA GLY A 221 3.62 34.10 -1.97
C GLY A 221 3.74 32.61 -1.73
N ARG A 222 4.95 32.06 -1.85
CA ARG A 222 5.22 30.65 -1.55
C ARG A 222 5.10 30.32 -0.06
N LEU A 223 5.52 31.23 0.82
CA LEU A 223 5.31 31.09 2.26
C LEU A 223 3.82 31.07 2.62
N GLN A 224 3.00 31.88 1.94
CA GLN A 224 1.55 31.87 2.13
C GLN A 224 0.90 30.55 1.68
N ILE A 225 1.41 29.93 0.62
CA ILE A 225 0.98 28.57 0.20
C ILE A 225 1.36 27.55 1.28
N ALA A 226 2.58 27.61 1.81
CA ALA A 226 3.03 26.73 2.88
C ALA A 226 2.17 26.85 4.14
N GLU A 227 1.86 28.09 4.56
CA GLU A 227 0.96 28.37 5.67
C GLU A 227 -0.45 27.79 5.42
N GLY A 228 -0.96 27.91 4.18
CA GLY A 228 -2.22 27.28 3.77
C GLY A 228 -2.24 25.76 3.86
N PHE A 229 -1.07 25.11 3.84
CA PHE A 229 -0.91 23.68 4.12
C PHE A 229 -0.70 23.34 5.59
N GLY A 230 -0.68 24.34 6.48
CA GLY A 230 -0.46 24.16 7.93
C GLY A 230 1.01 24.18 8.35
N MET A 231 1.92 24.63 7.48
CA MET A 231 3.34 24.78 7.80
C MET A 231 3.61 26.10 8.52
N ILE A 232 4.72 26.20 9.23
CA ILE A 232 5.12 27.43 9.94
C ILE A 232 6.03 28.26 9.03
N PRO A 233 5.56 29.38 8.44
CA PRO A 233 6.37 30.17 7.52
C PRO A 233 7.47 30.94 8.26
N VAL A 234 8.66 30.97 7.67
CA VAL A 234 9.81 31.75 8.13
C VAL A 234 10.40 32.52 6.96
N ASP A 235 10.26 33.85 7.02
CA ASP A 235 10.79 34.75 5.99
C ASP A 235 12.24 35.12 6.28
N VAL A 236 13.14 34.59 5.46
CA VAL A 236 14.59 34.86 5.55
C VAL A 236 14.98 36.29 5.20
N SER A 237 14.12 37.02 4.48
CA SER A 237 14.35 38.45 4.20
C SER A 237 14.15 39.32 5.45
N VAL A 238 13.37 38.84 6.42
CA VAL A 238 13.14 39.47 7.72
C VAL A 238 14.17 39.01 8.75
N HIS A 239 14.57 37.74 8.69
CA HIS A 239 15.47 37.11 9.66
C HIS A 239 16.82 36.76 9.03
N ALA A 240 17.75 37.74 9.02
CA ALA A 240 19.09 37.57 8.45
C ALA A 240 19.86 36.37 9.03
N GLU A 241 19.74 36.11 10.33
CA GLU A 241 20.30 34.94 11.01
C GLU A 241 19.21 33.89 11.27
N VAL A 242 18.67 33.31 10.19
CA VAL A 242 17.53 32.37 10.28
C VAL A 242 17.79 31.17 11.20
N GLY A 243 19.04 30.70 11.30
CA GLY A 243 19.41 29.63 12.22
C GLY A 243 19.20 30.01 13.70
N ASP A 244 19.53 31.25 14.08
CA ASP A 244 19.27 31.75 15.44
C ASP A 244 17.77 31.97 15.67
N TYR A 245 17.07 32.46 14.65
CA TYR A 245 15.63 32.67 14.74
C TYR A 245 14.88 31.35 14.98
N ILE A 246 15.22 30.30 14.22
CA ILE A 246 14.68 28.95 14.46
C ILE A 246 14.99 28.49 15.89
N LEU A 247 16.22 28.63 16.37
CA LEU A 247 16.59 28.23 17.74
C LEU A 247 15.86 29.05 18.82
N SER A 248 15.44 30.28 18.53
CA SER A 248 14.62 31.06 19.46
C SER A 248 13.20 30.49 19.61
N MET A 249 12.68 29.81 18.58
CA MET A 249 11.38 29.14 18.58
C MET A 249 11.47 27.67 19.02
N GLU A 250 12.54 26.99 18.64
CA GLU A 250 12.83 25.59 18.95
C GLU A 250 14.22 25.49 19.62
N PRO A 251 14.32 25.75 20.94
CA PRO A 251 15.60 25.82 21.65
C PRO A 251 16.44 24.55 21.63
N GLN A 252 15.82 23.39 21.38
CA GLN A 252 16.54 22.12 21.23
C GLN A 252 17.05 21.90 19.79
N GLY A 253 16.63 22.71 18.83
CA GLY A 253 16.88 22.56 17.40
C GLY A 253 15.86 21.65 16.71
N LEU A 254 15.88 21.68 15.38
CA LEU A 254 15.06 20.84 14.52
C LEU A 254 15.61 19.41 14.47
N ASP A 255 14.75 18.39 14.45
CA ASP A 255 15.16 16.99 14.31
C ASP A 255 15.84 16.74 12.97
N CYS A 256 15.18 17.21 11.91
CA CYS A 256 15.60 17.01 10.53
C CYS A 256 15.50 18.30 9.72
N THR A 257 16.41 18.50 8.77
CA THR A 257 16.33 19.62 7.83
C THR A 257 16.53 19.18 6.38
N VAL A 258 15.85 19.86 5.45
CA VAL A 258 15.95 19.59 4.01
C VAL A 258 16.32 20.87 3.28
N GLU A 259 17.42 20.83 2.55
CA GLU A 259 17.84 21.84 1.58
C GLU A 259 17.12 21.53 0.26
N ALA A 260 16.20 22.39 -0.17
CA ALA A 260 15.41 22.26 -1.40
C ALA A 260 15.45 23.55 -2.25
N SER A 261 16.46 24.39 -2.04
CA SER A 261 16.64 25.68 -2.74
C SER A 261 17.83 25.69 -3.70
N GLY A 262 18.83 24.82 -3.45
CA GLY A 262 19.99 24.58 -4.31
C GLY A 262 21.13 25.58 -4.13
N PHE A 263 22.25 25.28 -4.79
CA PHE A 263 23.55 25.97 -4.71
C PHE A 263 23.55 27.48 -4.90
N ARG A 264 22.51 28.05 -5.55
CA ARG A 264 22.42 29.48 -5.85
C ARG A 264 21.90 30.34 -4.71
N SER A 265 21.28 29.71 -3.73
CA SER A 265 20.61 30.41 -2.63
C SER A 265 21.63 31.04 -1.69
N THR A 266 21.56 32.36 -1.58
CA THR A 266 22.41 33.16 -0.70
C THR A 266 21.53 34.16 0.06
N GLN A 267 21.73 34.24 1.36
CA GLN A 267 21.16 35.24 2.26
C GLN A 267 22.22 36.27 2.65
N LYS A 268 23.44 35.81 2.90
CA LYS A 268 24.58 36.67 3.25
C LYS A 268 25.17 37.29 1.98
N PRO A 269 25.35 38.63 1.96
CA PRO A 269 25.94 39.33 0.82
C PRO A 269 27.33 38.82 0.41
N GLN A 270 28.08 38.24 1.35
CA GLN A 270 29.40 37.67 1.08
C GLN A 270 29.35 36.52 0.06
N HIS A 271 28.45 35.56 0.23
CA HIS A 271 28.29 34.44 -0.71
C HIS A 271 27.81 34.93 -2.08
N ALA A 272 26.85 35.86 -2.10
CA ALA A 272 26.40 36.49 -3.35
C ALA A 272 27.55 37.17 -4.11
N ALA A 273 28.40 37.91 -3.39
CA ALA A 273 29.57 38.57 -3.98
C ALA A 273 30.61 37.57 -4.49
N MET A 274 30.93 36.53 -3.72
CA MET A 274 31.88 35.48 -4.14
C MET A 274 31.41 34.75 -5.39
N ARG A 275 30.11 34.42 -5.48
CA ARG A 275 29.53 33.80 -6.68
C ARG A 275 29.60 34.73 -7.89
N ALA A 276 29.26 36.02 -7.72
CA ALA A 276 29.26 36.99 -8.82
C ALA A 276 30.64 37.17 -9.49
N ILE A 277 31.73 36.92 -8.75
CA ILE A 277 33.10 37.00 -9.28
C ILE A 277 33.75 35.62 -9.52
N GLY A 278 32.99 34.53 -9.37
CA GLY A 278 33.45 33.16 -9.60
C GLY A 278 34.41 32.59 -8.54
N LEU A 279 34.48 33.19 -7.35
CA LEU A 279 35.25 32.63 -6.22
C LEU A 279 34.49 31.54 -5.45
N GLU A 280 33.17 31.48 -5.61
CA GLU A 280 32.30 30.43 -5.08
C GLU A 280 31.42 29.91 -6.23
N HIS A 281 31.32 28.59 -6.37
CA HIS A 281 30.39 27.99 -7.33
C HIS A 281 29.10 27.62 -6.61
N ASP A 282 29.23 26.79 -5.57
CA ASP A 282 28.12 26.33 -4.76
C ASP A 282 28.10 27.08 -3.44
N SER A 283 26.98 27.71 -3.07
CA SER A 283 26.90 28.39 -1.78
C SER A 283 26.57 27.43 -0.64
N SER A 284 27.31 27.53 0.46
CA SER A 284 27.04 26.80 1.70
C SER A 284 26.08 27.54 2.63
N ASP A 285 25.59 28.72 2.26
CA ASP A 285 24.90 29.63 3.18
C ASP A 285 23.64 29.00 3.79
N THR A 286 22.76 28.46 2.95
CA THR A 286 21.57 27.70 3.40
C THR A 286 21.96 26.51 4.28
N VAL A 287 22.96 25.74 3.85
CA VAL A 287 23.43 24.55 4.57
C VAL A 287 24.03 24.93 5.93
N SER A 288 24.68 26.07 6.02
CA SER A 288 25.25 26.61 7.27
C SER A 288 24.15 26.98 8.26
N ALA A 289 23.07 27.61 7.77
CA ALA A 289 21.90 27.89 8.59
C ALA A 289 21.21 26.60 9.07
N MET A 290 21.09 25.60 8.20
CA MET A 290 20.54 24.28 8.56
C MET A 290 21.40 23.57 9.62
N ILE A 291 22.72 23.53 9.44
CA ILE A 291 23.66 22.94 10.40
C ILE A 291 23.52 23.62 11.77
N LYS A 292 23.34 24.94 11.79
CA LYS A 292 23.11 25.69 13.03
C LYS A 292 21.77 25.33 13.68
N ALA A 293 20.69 25.33 12.91
CA ALA A 293 19.31 25.11 13.38
C ALA A 293 18.98 23.66 13.79
N THR A 294 19.70 22.67 13.25
CA THR A 294 19.44 21.24 13.51
C THR A 294 19.91 20.85 14.92
N ARG A 295 19.19 19.99 15.65
CA ARG A 295 19.61 19.52 16.97
C ARG A 295 20.84 18.62 16.91
N LYS A 296 21.47 18.36 18.06
CA LYS A 296 22.57 17.38 18.15
C LYS A 296 22.07 15.98 17.72
N GLY A 297 22.89 15.28 16.95
CA GLY A 297 22.54 13.97 16.38
C GLY A 297 21.46 14.01 15.30
N GLY A 298 21.04 15.20 14.83
CA GLY A 298 20.00 15.34 13.82
C GLY A 298 20.49 15.09 12.39
N HIS A 299 19.53 15.09 11.46
CA HIS A 299 19.74 14.68 10.07
C HIS A 299 19.48 15.83 9.08
N LEU A 300 20.31 15.92 8.05
CA LEU A 300 20.24 16.94 7.01
C LEU A 300 20.17 16.26 5.64
N ALA A 301 19.24 16.70 4.79
CA ALA A 301 19.17 16.33 3.39
C ALA A 301 19.64 17.47 2.48
N LEU A 302 20.54 17.18 1.56
CA LEU A 302 20.85 18.01 0.39
C LEU A 302 20.05 17.46 -0.80
N LEU A 303 18.86 18.02 -1.02
CA LEU A 303 17.98 17.66 -2.13
C LEU A 303 18.11 18.64 -3.30
N GLY A 304 18.32 19.94 -3.02
CA GLY A 304 18.65 20.91 -4.06
C GLY A 304 19.95 20.56 -4.78
N ASP A 305 20.10 21.10 -5.99
CA ASP A 305 21.28 20.80 -6.81
C ASP A 305 22.55 21.43 -6.24
N PHE A 306 23.63 20.65 -6.17
CA PHE A 306 25.01 21.05 -5.85
C PHE A 306 25.96 20.24 -6.75
N PHE A 307 26.97 20.89 -7.34
CA PHE A 307 27.81 20.28 -8.38
C PHE A 307 29.31 20.39 -8.11
N TYR A 308 29.75 21.39 -7.34
CA TYR A 308 31.15 21.75 -7.24
C TYR A 308 31.55 21.99 -5.78
N LYS A 309 32.40 22.99 -5.57
CA LYS A 309 32.98 23.31 -4.28
C LYS A 309 32.30 24.55 -3.71
N THR A 310 32.30 24.60 -2.39
CA THR A 310 31.75 25.69 -1.61
C THR A 310 32.80 26.28 -0.67
N ASN A 311 32.64 27.55 -0.34
CA ASN A 311 33.47 28.24 0.64
C ASN A 311 32.76 28.28 2.01
N ASP A 312 33.54 28.48 3.08
CA ASP A 312 33.05 28.68 4.45
C ASP A 312 32.10 27.58 4.98
N PHE A 313 32.25 26.34 4.50
CA PHE A 313 31.44 25.23 4.98
C PHE A 313 31.74 24.92 6.46
N PRO A 314 30.72 24.91 7.35
CA PRO A 314 30.93 24.82 8.80
C PRO A 314 31.17 23.37 9.25
N ILE A 315 32.31 22.81 8.84
CA ILE A 315 32.72 21.44 9.16
C ILE A 315 32.86 21.18 10.67
N GLY A 316 33.28 22.19 11.44
CA GLY A 316 33.39 22.09 12.90
C GLY A 316 32.04 21.82 13.57
N PRO A 317 31.05 22.72 13.43
CA PRO A 317 29.70 22.47 13.94
C PRO A 317 29.04 21.19 13.43
N LEU A 318 29.30 20.79 12.17
CA LEU A 318 28.83 19.52 11.64
C LEU A 318 29.34 18.33 12.48
N MET A 319 30.66 18.29 12.72
CA MET A 319 31.33 17.22 13.46
C MET A 319 30.96 17.24 14.95
N GLU A 320 31.09 18.40 15.61
CA GLU A 320 30.88 18.55 17.06
C GLU A 320 29.44 18.26 17.51
N LYS A 321 28.46 18.50 16.63
CA LYS A 321 27.05 18.19 16.90
C LYS A 321 26.66 16.75 16.55
N GLY A 322 27.58 15.97 15.98
CA GLY A 322 27.31 14.59 15.53
C GLY A 322 26.22 14.52 14.47
N LEU A 323 26.18 15.49 13.54
CA LEU A 323 25.14 15.57 12.53
C LEU A 323 25.39 14.57 11.40
N THR A 324 24.31 14.03 10.83
CA THR A 324 24.36 13.24 9.61
C THR A 324 23.85 14.08 8.44
N ILE A 325 24.67 14.25 7.41
CA ILE A 325 24.26 14.89 6.15
C ILE A 325 24.25 13.86 5.03
N ARG A 326 23.14 13.78 4.29
CA ARG A 326 22.99 12.93 3.10
C ARG A 326 22.53 13.77 1.93
N GLY A 327 23.08 13.52 0.75
CA GLY A 327 22.69 14.19 -0.49
C GLY A 327 22.67 13.20 -1.63
N GLY A 328 21.97 13.54 -2.70
CA GLY A 328 21.97 12.73 -3.91
C GLY A 328 20.80 13.01 -4.83
N GLN A 329 20.97 12.59 -6.08
CA GLN A 329 19.90 12.62 -7.07
C GLN A 329 18.81 11.59 -6.73
N VAL A 330 17.57 11.92 -7.11
CA VAL A 330 16.37 11.15 -6.77
C VAL A 330 16.42 9.70 -7.23
N ASN A 331 16.06 8.77 -6.35
CA ASN A 331 15.89 7.36 -6.70
C ASN A 331 14.45 7.05 -7.13
N SER A 332 13.95 7.70 -8.19
CA SER A 332 12.51 7.68 -8.57
C SER A 332 11.94 6.26 -8.69
N GLN A 333 12.70 5.34 -9.28
CA GLN A 333 12.36 3.92 -9.42
C GLN A 333 12.11 3.21 -8.08
N LYS A 334 12.76 3.66 -7.01
CA LYS A 334 12.58 3.10 -5.65
C LYS A 334 11.21 3.48 -5.09
N TYR A 335 10.74 4.69 -5.37
CA TYR A 335 9.62 5.32 -4.65
C TYR A 335 8.30 5.31 -5.41
N HIS A 336 8.32 5.25 -6.75
CA HIS A 336 7.12 5.38 -7.54
C HIS A 336 5.97 4.40 -7.18
N PRO A 337 6.19 3.14 -6.73
CA PRO A 337 5.06 2.26 -6.39
C PRO A 337 4.27 2.80 -5.19
N LEU A 338 4.97 3.14 -4.11
CA LEU A 338 4.38 3.71 -2.89
C LEU A 338 3.66 5.04 -3.20
N LEU A 339 4.31 5.91 -3.97
CA LEU A 339 3.78 7.23 -4.27
C LEU A 339 2.57 7.16 -5.20
N LEU A 340 2.58 6.25 -6.18
CA LEU A 340 1.43 6.00 -7.02
C LEU A 340 0.23 5.52 -6.20
N ASP A 341 0.46 4.62 -5.23
CA ASP A 341 -0.57 4.16 -4.31
C ASP A 341 -1.13 5.29 -3.43
N LEU A 342 -0.28 6.15 -2.87
CA LEU A 342 -0.72 7.31 -2.09
C LEU A 342 -1.61 8.26 -2.90
N VAL A 343 -1.28 8.47 -4.18
CA VAL A 343 -2.06 9.33 -5.08
C VAL A 343 -3.35 8.67 -5.51
N ALA A 344 -3.32 7.38 -5.85
CA ALA A 344 -4.51 6.61 -6.21
C ALA A 344 -5.51 6.51 -5.05
N GLN A 345 -5.02 6.43 -3.81
CA GLN A 345 -5.85 6.42 -2.59
C GLN A 345 -6.36 7.82 -2.18
N GLY A 346 -5.98 8.88 -2.90
CA GLY A 346 -6.36 10.26 -2.55
C GLY A 346 -5.67 10.82 -1.30
N LYS A 347 -4.68 10.12 -0.74
CA LYS A 347 -3.92 10.57 0.46
C LYS A 347 -2.96 11.71 0.14
N TYR A 348 -2.49 11.77 -1.10
CA TYR A 348 -1.70 12.88 -1.60
C TYR A 348 -2.19 13.24 -2.99
N ASP A 349 -2.58 14.50 -3.19
CA ASP A 349 -2.79 15.03 -4.53
C ASP A 349 -1.51 15.78 -4.92
N PRO A 350 -0.81 15.44 -6.02
CA PRO A 350 0.31 16.21 -6.53
C PRO A 350 -0.07 17.25 -7.59
N SER A 351 -1.32 17.29 -8.07
CA SER A 351 -1.74 18.17 -9.16
C SER A 351 -1.71 19.67 -8.79
N TRP A 352 -1.81 20.00 -7.50
CA TRP A 352 -1.76 21.38 -6.99
C TRP A 352 -0.46 22.13 -7.33
N VAL A 353 0.63 21.41 -7.64
CA VAL A 353 1.89 22.07 -8.03
C VAL A 353 1.75 22.79 -9.37
N PHE A 354 0.81 22.37 -10.22
CA PHE A 354 0.55 22.94 -11.53
C PHE A 354 -0.53 24.02 -11.44
N THR A 355 -0.09 25.26 -11.26
CA THR A 355 -0.96 26.42 -11.07
C THR A 355 -1.34 27.11 -12.39
N TYR A 356 -0.66 26.74 -13.47
CA TYR A 356 -0.91 27.25 -14.81
C TYR A 356 -0.85 26.10 -15.82
N GLU A 357 -1.67 26.17 -16.86
CA GLU A 357 -1.66 25.24 -17.98
C GLU A 357 -1.52 26.04 -19.26
N ASP A 358 -0.65 25.59 -20.16
CA ASP A 358 -0.41 26.26 -21.44
C ASP A 358 -0.12 25.22 -22.53
N ASP A 359 -0.16 25.67 -23.77
CA ASP A 359 0.23 24.89 -24.93
C ASP A 359 1.76 24.76 -24.99
N PHE A 360 2.26 23.56 -25.30
CA PHE A 360 3.69 23.30 -25.45
C PHE A 360 4.38 24.27 -26.44
N GLU A 361 3.64 24.77 -27.44
CA GLU A 361 4.11 25.78 -28.37
C GLU A 361 4.57 27.10 -27.69
N ASN A 362 4.05 27.41 -26.51
CA ASN A 362 4.37 28.61 -25.72
C ASN A 362 5.55 28.44 -24.78
N ILE A 363 6.19 27.27 -24.73
CA ILE A 363 7.27 26.92 -23.79
C ILE A 363 8.40 27.96 -23.72
N VAL A 364 8.75 28.62 -24.83
CA VAL A 364 9.78 29.66 -24.87
C VAL A 364 9.42 30.85 -23.97
N GLU A 365 8.15 31.25 -23.99
CA GLU A 365 7.65 32.32 -23.12
C GLU A 365 7.49 31.85 -21.69
N ASP A 366 7.06 30.60 -21.47
CA ASP A 366 6.93 30.04 -20.13
C ASP A 366 8.28 29.92 -19.41
N TYR A 367 9.37 29.62 -20.11
CA TYR A 367 10.73 29.72 -19.53
C TYR A 367 11.04 31.13 -19.02
N ARG A 368 10.67 32.18 -19.78
CA ARG A 368 10.88 33.57 -19.36
C ARG A 368 10.04 33.92 -18.15
N ARG A 369 8.74 33.58 -18.18
CA ARG A 369 7.82 33.80 -17.06
C ARG A 369 8.29 33.07 -15.82
N PHE A 370 8.75 31.82 -15.97
CA PHE A 370 9.14 31.02 -14.82
C PHE A 370 10.46 31.49 -14.20
N SER A 371 11.46 31.85 -15.00
CA SER A 371 12.70 32.49 -14.51
C SER A 371 12.42 33.80 -13.76
N ARG A 372 11.37 34.55 -14.14
CA ARG A 372 10.95 35.81 -13.50
C ARG A 372 9.96 35.64 -12.36
N HIS A 373 9.56 34.42 -12.03
CA HIS A 373 8.48 34.12 -11.07
C HIS A 373 7.12 34.75 -11.44
N GLU A 374 6.83 34.87 -12.74
CA GLU A 374 5.61 35.45 -13.31
C GLU A 374 4.60 34.38 -13.80
N ILE A 375 4.83 33.11 -13.47
CA ILE A 375 3.87 32.03 -13.78
C ILE A 375 2.57 32.28 -13.01
N PRO A 376 1.40 32.25 -13.66
CA PRO A 376 0.12 32.39 -12.97
C PRO A 376 -0.02 31.38 -11.82
N GLY A 377 -0.38 31.89 -10.64
CA GLY A 377 -0.46 31.12 -9.39
C GLY A 377 0.89 30.71 -8.77
N GLY A 378 2.02 31.04 -9.40
CA GLY A 378 3.33 31.13 -8.75
C GLY A 378 4.17 29.85 -8.61
N LEU A 379 3.72 28.69 -9.10
CA LEU A 379 4.42 27.41 -8.92
C LEU A 379 4.93 26.77 -10.21
N LYS A 380 4.14 25.97 -10.92
CA LYS A 380 4.55 25.29 -12.16
C LYS A 380 3.52 25.46 -13.26
N VAL A 381 4.03 25.41 -14.49
CA VAL A 381 3.24 25.28 -15.71
C VAL A 381 3.11 23.81 -16.10
N CYS A 382 1.91 23.36 -16.43
CA CYS A 382 1.68 22.09 -17.13
C CYS A 382 1.54 22.39 -18.63
N LEU A 383 2.47 21.88 -19.44
CA LEU A 383 2.48 22.11 -20.87
C LEU A 383 1.86 20.91 -21.58
N VAL A 384 0.82 21.17 -22.38
CA VAL A 384 0.11 20.14 -23.15
C VAL A 384 0.59 20.17 -24.59
N THR A 385 0.97 19.02 -25.16
CA THR A 385 1.35 18.95 -26.58
C THR A 385 0.12 18.91 -27.47
N GLU A 386 0.30 19.18 -28.78
CA GLU A 386 -0.77 19.00 -29.76
C GLU A 386 -1.40 17.60 -29.71
N TYR A 387 -0.56 16.59 -29.53
CA TYR A 387 -1.00 15.20 -29.35
C TYR A 387 -1.81 14.99 -28.06
N GLY A 388 -1.36 15.55 -26.94
CA GLY A 388 -2.08 15.50 -25.66
C GLY A 388 -3.48 16.11 -25.75
N ARG A 389 -3.60 17.28 -26.41
CA ARG A 389 -4.89 17.93 -26.69
C ARG A 389 -5.81 17.08 -27.56
N GLY A 390 -5.23 16.37 -28.54
CA GLY A 390 -5.95 15.46 -29.43
C GLY A 390 -6.62 14.29 -28.71
N GLN A 391 -5.98 13.73 -27.68
CA GLN A 391 -6.54 12.62 -26.90
C GLN A 391 -7.72 13.04 -26.00
N ALA A 392 -7.67 14.23 -25.39
CA ALA A 392 -8.78 14.75 -24.59
C ALA A 392 -10.08 14.91 -25.42
N CYS A 393 -9.93 15.20 -26.72
CA CYS A 393 -11.05 15.34 -27.66
C CYS A 393 -11.64 13.98 -28.11
N SER A 394 -10.86 12.89 -28.08
CA SER A 394 -11.37 11.52 -28.31
C SER A 394 -12.08 10.94 -27.09
N ASP A 395 -11.60 11.24 -25.88
CA ASP A 395 -12.21 10.79 -24.62
C ASP A 395 -13.55 11.52 -24.34
N ALA A 396 -13.70 12.76 -24.82
CA ALA A 396 -14.96 13.48 -24.76
C ALA A 396 -16.04 12.90 -25.70
N LYS A 397 -15.67 12.12 -26.74
CA LYS A 397 -16.62 11.47 -27.66
C LYS A 397 -17.06 10.07 -27.21
N SER A 398 -16.35 9.45 -26.28
CA SER A 398 -16.74 8.19 -25.63
C SER A 398 -17.54 8.41 -24.33
N ALA A 399 -17.65 9.65 -23.86
CA ALA A 399 -18.39 10.06 -22.67
C ALA A 399 -19.75 10.70 -23.00
N GLU A 400 -20.60 10.04 -23.79
CA GLU A 400 -22.05 10.30 -23.71
C GLU A 400 -22.64 9.36 -22.66
N TYR A 401 -22.84 9.86 -21.43
CA TYR A 401 -24.08 9.75 -20.65
C TYR A 401 -23.90 10.38 -19.26
N ILE A 402 -24.91 11.18 -18.89
CA ILE A 402 -25.16 11.88 -17.60
C ILE A 402 -24.45 13.24 -17.43
N THR A 403 -25.08 14.26 -18.00
CA THR A 403 -24.90 15.68 -17.65
C THR A 403 -25.45 16.00 -16.25
N PRO A 404 -24.70 16.68 -15.37
CA PRO A 404 -25.27 17.42 -14.25
C PRO A 404 -25.80 18.79 -14.71
N PRO A 405 -26.79 19.39 -14.01
CA PRO A 405 -27.38 20.66 -14.42
C PRO A 405 -26.43 21.86 -14.21
N SER A 406 -26.57 22.80 -15.12
CA SER A 406 -25.81 24.04 -15.28
C SER A 406 -25.82 24.98 -14.07
N SER A 407 -24.68 25.64 -13.86
CA SER A 407 -24.48 26.79 -12.98
C SER A 407 -25.38 27.97 -13.33
N SER A 408 -25.96 28.60 -12.31
CA SER A 408 -26.33 30.02 -12.37
C SER A 408 -25.67 30.74 -11.21
N ILE A 409 -24.82 31.70 -11.57
CA ILE A 409 -24.17 32.65 -10.68
C ILE A 409 -25.24 33.63 -10.21
N LEU A 410 -25.44 33.77 -8.89
CA LEU A 410 -26.13 34.92 -8.30
C LEU A 410 -25.62 35.19 -6.88
N ASN A 411 -24.88 36.30 -6.76
CA ASN A 411 -24.70 37.22 -5.63
C ASN A 411 -24.86 36.71 -4.19
N LEU A 412 -23.74 36.74 -3.48
CA LEU A 412 -23.64 36.74 -2.01
C LEU A 412 -24.40 37.92 -1.40
N PRO A 413 -25.04 37.70 -0.23
CA PRO A 413 -24.66 38.52 0.91
C PRO A 413 -24.37 37.69 2.16
N HIS A 414 -23.43 38.21 2.95
CA HIS A 414 -22.97 37.71 4.23
C HIS A 414 -24.10 37.19 5.14
N THR A 415 -24.08 35.90 5.46
CA THR A 415 -24.73 35.36 6.66
C THR A 415 -23.85 34.28 7.28
N THR A 416 -23.63 34.42 8.58
CA THR A 416 -22.96 33.45 9.45
C THR A 416 -23.72 32.13 9.43
N HIS A 417 -23.10 31.04 8.95
CA HIS A 417 -23.67 29.69 9.04
C HIS A 417 -22.75 28.79 9.83
N SER A 418 -23.25 28.40 11.00
CA SER A 418 -22.87 27.21 11.76
C SER A 418 -22.85 25.98 10.84
N ILE A 419 -21.74 25.24 10.84
CA ILE A 419 -21.59 23.98 10.10
C ILE A 419 -22.56 22.95 10.72
N HIS A 420 -23.61 22.59 9.99
CA HIS A 420 -24.33 21.35 10.25
C HIS A 420 -23.58 20.20 9.58
N ILE A 421 -22.98 19.32 10.39
CA ILE A 421 -22.42 18.04 9.95
C ILE A 421 -23.59 17.15 9.51
N THR A 422 -23.81 16.99 8.21
CA THR A 422 -24.66 15.91 7.69
C THR A 422 -23.95 14.58 7.92
N THR A 423 -24.40 13.82 8.90
CA THR A 423 -23.95 12.45 9.19
C THR A 423 -24.29 11.55 8.00
N MET A 424 -23.28 10.97 7.35
CA MET A 424 -23.52 9.91 6.36
C MET A 424 -24.22 8.72 7.02
N PRO A 425 -25.17 8.05 6.35
CA PRO A 425 -25.83 6.88 6.89
C PRO A 425 -24.84 5.71 7.06
N PHE A 426 -24.86 5.06 8.22
CA PHE A 426 -24.09 3.85 8.49
C PHE A 426 -24.92 2.59 8.16
N PRO A 427 -24.34 1.54 7.55
CA PRO A 427 -22.96 1.47 7.07
C PRO A 427 -22.74 2.26 5.76
N PRO A 428 -21.51 2.77 5.53
CA PRO A 428 -21.18 3.42 4.27
C PRO A 428 -21.34 2.45 3.07
N PRO A 429 -21.54 2.99 1.85
CA PRO A 429 -21.51 2.18 0.64
C PRO A 429 -20.13 1.50 0.47
N PRO A 430 -20.06 0.36 -0.25
CA PRO A 430 -18.78 -0.24 -0.62
C PRO A 430 -17.89 0.73 -1.39
N VAL A 431 -16.57 0.67 -1.18
CA VAL A 431 -15.61 1.46 -1.96
C VAL A 431 -15.69 1.14 -3.45
N ASP A 432 -15.50 2.14 -4.31
CA ASP A 432 -15.43 1.99 -5.77
C ASP A 432 -14.01 1.71 -6.29
N THR A 433 -13.01 1.77 -5.39
CA THR A 433 -11.59 1.50 -5.65
C THR A 433 -11.26 0.01 -5.80
N ILE A 434 -12.20 -0.89 -5.49
CA ILE A 434 -12.03 -2.34 -5.60
C ILE A 434 -12.91 -2.86 -6.74
N ASP A 435 -12.29 -3.56 -7.70
CA ASP A 435 -13.03 -4.41 -8.64
C ASP A 435 -13.61 -5.62 -7.89
N TRP A 436 -14.87 -5.46 -7.45
CA TRP A 436 -15.59 -6.48 -6.70
C TRP A 436 -15.90 -7.75 -7.50
N SER A 437 -15.76 -7.71 -8.83
CA SER A 437 -15.94 -8.88 -9.69
C SER A 437 -14.73 -9.82 -9.69
N ASN A 438 -13.57 -9.34 -9.23
CA ASN A 438 -12.29 -10.07 -9.28
C ASN A 438 -11.44 -9.89 -7.99
N VAL A 439 -12.07 -10.02 -6.83
CA VAL A 439 -11.40 -9.79 -5.54
C VAL A 439 -10.40 -10.90 -5.20
N GLY A 440 -10.74 -12.16 -5.49
CA GLY A 440 -9.95 -13.35 -5.15
C GLY A 440 -9.74 -13.55 -3.63
N PHE A 441 -8.82 -14.43 -3.24
CA PHE A 441 -8.37 -14.61 -1.85
C PHE A 441 -6.95 -14.04 -1.70
N LYS A 442 -6.80 -12.73 -1.86
CA LYS A 442 -5.50 -12.02 -1.81
C LYS A 442 -5.52 -10.99 -0.68
N VAL A 443 -4.44 -10.89 0.07
CA VAL A 443 -4.27 -9.86 1.12
C VAL A 443 -4.37 -8.48 0.47
N ARG A 444 -5.16 -7.60 1.08
CA ARG A 444 -5.38 -6.21 0.66
C ARG A 444 -5.43 -5.35 1.90
N ASP A 445 -4.87 -4.15 1.79
CA ASP A 445 -4.92 -3.18 2.88
C ASP A 445 -6.35 -2.66 3.05
N VAL A 446 -6.72 -2.49 4.33
CA VAL A 446 -7.97 -1.88 4.80
C VAL A 446 -7.59 -0.77 5.78
N ASN A 447 -8.55 -0.12 6.45
CA ASN A 447 -8.25 1.00 7.37
C ASN A 447 -7.35 0.60 8.55
N GLY A 448 -7.41 -0.66 8.98
CA GLY A 448 -6.64 -1.16 10.12
C GLY A 448 -7.27 -2.37 10.78
N HIS A 449 -6.78 -2.70 11.98
CA HIS A 449 -7.27 -3.79 12.81
C HIS A 449 -7.64 -3.31 14.22
N VAL A 450 -8.33 -4.19 14.96
CA VAL A 450 -8.62 -3.97 16.39
C VAL A 450 -7.75 -4.90 17.21
N GLU A 451 -7.12 -4.40 18.27
CA GLU A 451 -6.33 -5.20 19.19
C GLU A 451 -6.65 -4.93 20.67
N CYS A 452 -6.39 -5.94 21.49
CA CYS A 452 -6.42 -5.90 22.94
C CYS A 452 -5.17 -6.59 23.49
N HIS A 453 -4.70 -6.12 24.64
CA HIS A 453 -3.54 -6.68 25.31
C HIS A 453 -3.94 -7.26 26.66
N PHE A 454 -3.25 -8.32 27.05
CA PHE A 454 -3.29 -8.89 28.38
C PHE A 454 -1.88 -8.90 28.93
N SER A 455 -1.71 -8.51 30.19
CA SER A 455 -0.43 -8.71 30.90
C SER A 455 -0.67 -9.19 32.33
N ASN A 456 0.13 -10.16 32.75
CA ASN A 456 0.11 -10.67 34.12
C ASN A 456 0.60 -9.59 35.10
N SER A 457 1.66 -8.86 34.74
CA SER A 457 2.22 -7.79 35.57
C SER A 457 1.28 -6.59 35.76
N THR A 458 0.34 -6.35 34.83
CA THR A 458 -0.65 -5.26 34.93
C THR A 458 -2.01 -5.68 35.49
N GLY A 459 -2.07 -6.80 36.21
CA GLY A 459 -3.27 -7.23 36.94
C GLY A 459 -4.10 -8.30 36.25
N ALA A 460 -3.53 -8.99 35.24
CA ALA A 460 -4.11 -10.17 34.60
C ALA A 460 -5.52 -9.93 34.02
N LYS A 461 -5.67 -8.82 33.29
CA LYS A 461 -6.92 -8.44 32.61
C LYS A 461 -6.65 -8.05 31.16
N TRP A 462 -7.66 -8.26 30.33
CA TRP A 462 -7.69 -7.76 28.96
C TRP A 462 -7.96 -6.25 28.97
N SER A 463 -7.21 -5.50 28.16
CA SER A 463 -7.47 -4.09 27.89
C SER A 463 -8.75 -3.90 27.08
N ALA A 464 -9.25 -2.67 27.05
CA ALA A 464 -10.28 -2.29 26.10
C ALA A 464 -9.80 -2.45 24.65
N PRO A 465 -10.72 -2.64 23.67
CA PRO A 465 -10.39 -2.62 22.25
C PRO A 465 -9.72 -1.31 21.84
N LYS A 466 -8.68 -1.39 21.02
CA LYS A 466 -8.01 -0.25 20.38
C LYS A 466 -7.91 -0.48 18.88
N PHE A 467 -8.12 0.56 18.09
CA PHE A 467 -7.90 0.53 16.65
C PHE A 467 -6.45 0.89 16.31
N VAL A 468 -5.86 0.15 15.39
CA VAL A 468 -4.50 0.37 14.89
C VAL A 468 -4.54 0.36 13.37
N SER A 469 -4.08 1.46 12.76
CA SER A 469 -4.09 1.64 11.30
C SER A 469 -2.93 0.94 10.58
N SER A 470 -1.86 0.60 11.32
CA SER A 470 -0.72 -0.14 10.78
C SER A 470 -1.13 -1.58 10.45
N PRO A 471 -0.83 -2.10 9.24
CA PRO A 471 -1.02 -3.52 8.94
C PRO A 471 0.02 -4.42 9.62
N PHE A 472 1.01 -3.84 10.30
CA PHE A 472 2.09 -4.53 11.00
C PHE A 472 1.88 -4.56 12.50
N LEU A 473 2.30 -5.65 13.14
CA LEU A 473 2.35 -5.80 14.60
C LEU A 473 3.80 -5.68 15.09
N PRO A 474 4.11 -4.73 16.00
CA PRO A 474 5.39 -4.73 16.69
C PRO A 474 5.44 -5.91 17.66
N LEU A 475 6.38 -6.83 17.46
CA LEU A 475 6.50 -8.03 18.27
C LEU A 475 7.96 -8.29 18.66
N HIS A 476 8.21 -8.61 19.93
CA HIS A 476 9.54 -8.94 20.39
C HIS A 476 10.01 -10.25 19.73
N GLY A 477 11.25 -10.30 19.22
CA GLY A 477 11.77 -11.46 18.48
C GLY A 477 11.80 -12.77 19.29
N MET A 478 11.85 -12.66 20.62
CA MET A 478 11.80 -13.80 21.55
C MET A 478 10.37 -14.14 22.04
N ALA A 479 9.32 -13.65 21.38
CA ALA A 479 7.95 -13.95 21.78
C ALA A 479 7.60 -15.43 21.53
N PRO A 480 6.92 -16.12 22.47
CA PRO A 480 6.48 -17.50 22.28
C PRO A 480 5.55 -17.72 21.09
N GLY A 481 4.79 -16.69 20.68
CA GLY A 481 3.98 -16.74 19.46
C GLY A 481 4.82 -16.99 18.21
N LEU A 482 6.05 -16.48 18.17
CA LEU A 482 7.00 -16.69 17.06
C LEU A 482 7.81 -17.98 17.21
N ASN A 483 8.25 -18.29 18.43
CA ASN A 483 9.28 -19.31 18.65
C ASN A 483 8.73 -20.68 19.05
N TYR A 484 7.60 -20.74 19.77
CA TYR A 484 7.04 -21.97 20.32
C TYR A 484 5.65 -22.30 19.77
N GLY A 485 5.17 -21.54 18.79
CA GLY A 485 3.85 -21.72 18.20
C GLY A 485 2.71 -21.49 19.20
N GLN A 486 2.95 -20.72 20.27
CA GLN A 486 1.93 -20.34 21.25
C GLN A 486 0.98 -19.30 20.64
N GLN A 487 0.11 -19.78 19.75
CA GLN A 487 -0.86 -18.99 19.01
C GLN A 487 -2.12 -19.79 18.66
N ALA A 488 -3.27 -19.10 18.64
CA ALA A 488 -4.56 -19.61 18.20
C ALA A 488 -5.24 -18.58 17.31
N TYR A 489 -6.03 -19.03 16.34
CA TYR A 489 -6.70 -18.10 15.41
C TYR A 489 -8.09 -18.58 15.02
N GLU A 490 -8.89 -17.65 14.51
CA GLU A 490 -10.24 -17.89 14.01
C GLU A 490 -10.43 -17.43 12.57
N GLY A 491 -11.58 -17.80 12.01
CA GLY A 491 -11.96 -17.42 10.65
C GLY A 491 -13.47 -17.36 10.50
N LEU A 492 -13.98 -16.17 10.21
CA LEU A 492 -15.39 -15.88 10.00
C LEU A 492 -15.57 -14.83 8.90
N LYS A 493 -16.83 -14.55 8.53
CA LYS A 493 -17.16 -13.67 7.41
C LYS A 493 -18.24 -12.66 7.79
N ALA A 494 -18.08 -11.44 7.28
CA ALA A 494 -19.12 -10.43 7.24
C ALA A 494 -19.71 -10.30 5.83
N PHE A 495 -21.02 -10.10 5.76
CA PHE A 495 -21.78 -9.99 4.52
C PHE A 495 -22.62 -8.73 4.51
N ARG A 496 -22.73 -8.10 3.34
CA ARG A 496 -23.69 -7.04 3.08
C ARG A 496 -25.00 -7.64 2.57
N HIS A 497 -26.10 -7.28 3.22
CA HIS A 497 -27.44 -7.71 2.86
C HIS A 497 -28.03 -6.81 1.75
N PRO A 498 -29.13 -7.23 1.08
CA PRO A 498 -29.76 -6.42 0.02
C PRO A 498 -30.21 -5.02 0.48
N ASN A 499 -30.53 -4.86 1.76
CA ASN A 499 -30.93 -3.58 2.35
C ASN A 499 -29.74 -2.70 2.79
N GLY A 500 -28.50 -3.10 2.48
CA GLY A 500 -27.28 -2.39 2.85
C GLY A 500 -26.71 -2.74 4.23
N GLN A 501 -27.48 -3.41 5.10
CA GLN A 501 -27.05 -3.82 6.44
C GLN A 501 -25.88 -4.81 6.38
N ILE A 502 -24.97 -4.73 7.35
CA ILE A 502 -23.85 -5.66 7.47
C ILE A 502 -24.11 -6.62 8.63
N SER A 503 -23.83 -7.91 8.43
CA SER A 503 -23.90 -8.93 9.49
C SER A 503 -22.65 -9.80 9.52
N ILE A 504 -22.38 -10.40 10.68
CA ILE A 504 -21.31 -11.37 10.92
C ILE A 504 -21.94 -12.71 11.27
N PHE A 505 -21.54 -13.77 10.57
CA PHE A 505 -22.15 -15.09 10.76
C PHE A 505 -21.55 -15.84 11.96
N ARG A 506 -22.39 -16.13 12.97
CA ARG A 506 -22.11 -16.94 14.19
C ARG A 506 -20.81 -16.60 14.95
N PRO A 507 -20.52 -15.32 15.26
CA PRO A 507 -19.29 -14.97 15.99
C PRO A 507 -19.23 -15.59 17.39
N ASP A 508 -20.37 -15.94 18.01
CA ASP A 508 -20.47 -16.67 19.28
C ASP A 508 -19.71 -18.01 19.25
N ARG A 509 -19.85 -18.76 18.15
CA ARG A 509 -19.20 -20.07 18.01
C ARG A 509 -17.71 -19.93 17.80
N ASN A 510 -17.28 -18.91 17.05
CA ASN A 510 -15.87 -18.59 16.90
C ASN A 510 -15.25 -18.16 18.24
N ALA A 511 -15.95 -17.35 19.03
CA ALA A 511 -15.49 -16.94 20.36
C ALA A 511 -15.27 -18.15 21.29
N SER A 512 -16.26 -19.04 21.37
CA SER A 512 -16.17 -20.26 22.18
C SER A 512 -15.03 -21.18 21.73
N ARG A 513 -14.75 -21.26 20.42
CA ARG A 513 -13.69 -22.11 19.89
C ARG A 513 -12.31 -21.48 20.06
N LEU A 514 -12.17 -20.16 19.96
CA LEU A 514 -10.92 -19.48 20.26
C LEU A 514 -10.58 -19.64 21.75
N ARG A 515 -11.56 -19.49 22.65
CA ARG A 515 -11.40 -19.75 24.09
C ARG A 515 -10.81 -21.13 24.35
N ARG A 516 -11.44 -22.17 23.82
CA ARG A 516 -10.92 -23.55 23.93
C ARG A 516 -9.53 -23.68 23.33
N SER A 517 -9.28 -23.07 22.17
CA SER A 517 -7.97 -23.15 21.51
C SER A 517 -6.87 -22.47 22.34
N ALA A 518 -7.18 -21.35 23.00
CA ALA A 518 -6.27 -20.65 23.90
C ALA A 518 -5.86 -21.53 25.09
N GLU A 519 -6.83 -22.21 25.71
CA GLU A 519 -6.58 -23.14 26.82
C GLU A 519 -5.65 -24.29 26.41
N PHE A 520 -5.83 -24.85 25.21
CA PHE A 520 -5.00 -25.94 24.68
C PHE A 520 -3.52 -25.57 24.51
N VAL A 521 -3.20 -24.28 24.33
CA VAL A 521 -1.81 -23.78 24.21
C VAL A 521 -1.43 -22.83 25.34
N SER A 522 -2.08 -22.98 26.51
CA SER A 522 -1.72 -22.27 27.75
C SER A 522 -1.70 -20.75 27.61
N MET A 523 -2.69 -20.19 26.92
CA MET A 523 -2.93 -18.74 26.81
C MET A 523 -4.16 -18.33 27.63
N PRO A 524 -4.20 -17.10 28.19
CA PRO A 524 -5.40 -16.59 28.83
C PRO A 524 -6.54 -16.54 27.80
N PRO A 525 -7.74 -17.07 28.14
CA PRO A 525 -8.87 -17.02 27.23
C PRO A 525 -9.35 -15.57 27.04
N VAL A 526 -9.75 -15.23 25.82
CA VAL A 526 -10.45 -13.98 25.52
C VAL A 526 -11.92 -14.13 25.94
N PRO A 527 -12.47 -13.22 26.76
CA PRO A 527 -13.90 -13.18 27.06
C PRO A 527 -14.74 -13.13 25.79
N GLU A 528 -15.91 -13.76 25.78
CA GLU A 528 -16.70 -13.91 24.55
C GLU A 528 -17.40 -12.63 24.14
N ASP A 529 -17.85 -11.84 25.10
CA ASP A 529 -18.29 -10.47 24.92
C ASP A 529 -17.19 -9.61 24.29
N LEU A 530 -15.98 -9.64 24.84
CA LEU A 530 -14.84 -8.89 24.28
C LEU A 530 -14.48 -9.36 22.86
N PHE A 531 -14.50 -10.67 22.59
CA PHE A 531 -14.26 -11.21 21.25
C PHE A 531 -15.29 -10.69 20.26
N ILE A 532 -16.58 -10.77 20.61
CA ILE A 532 -17.68 -10.32 19.75
C ILE A 532 -17.58 -8.82 19.52
N GLU A 533 -17.29 -8.04 20.57
CA GLU A 533 -17.08 -6.61 20.49
C GLU A 533 -15.94 -6.25 19.53
N CYS A 534 -14.74 -6.83 19.69
CA CYS A 534 -13.61 -6.58 18.80
C CYS A 534 -13.90 -6.93 17.35
N VAL A 535 -14.62 -8.03 17.11
CA VAL A 535 -15.01 -8.44 15.76
C VAL A 535 -16.04 -7.48 15.15
N LYS A 536 -17.05 -7.04 15.91
CA LYS A 536 -18.00 -6.02 15.46
C LYS A 536 -17.28 -4.72 15.12
N LEU A 537 -16.39 -4.27 16.01
CA LEU A 537 -15.63 -3.04 15.87
C LEU A 537 -14.67 -3.07 14.68
N ALA A 538 -13.97 -4.18 14.46
CA ALA A 538 -13.07 -4.34 13.31
C ALA A 538 -13.83 -4.29 11.97
N VAL A 539 -15.03 -4.88 11.90
CA VAL A 539 -15.88 -4.79 10.71
C VAL A 539 -16.46 -3.39 10.56
N ALA A 540 -16.93 -2.77 11.65
CA ALA A 540 -17.51 -1.42 11.62
C ALA A 540 -16.49 -0.36 11.18
N ALA A 541 -15.24 -0.47 11.66
CA ALA A 541 -14.12 0.40 11.28
C ALA A 541 -13.64 0.24 9.83
N ASN A 542 -14.09 -0.81 9.16
CA ASN A 542 -13.75 -1.13 7.77
C ASN A 542 -15.01 -1.36 6.93
N ALA A 543 -16.16 -0.81 7.32
CA ALA A 543 -17.47 -1.17 6.77
C ALA A 543 -17.58 -0.95 5.26
N GLU A 544 -16.90 0.05 4.71
CA GLU A 544 -16.79 0.36 3.28
C GLU A 544 -16.03 -0.72 2.49
N PHE A 545 -15.25 -1.56 3.15
CA PHE A 545 -14.57 -2.71 2.54
C PHE A 545 -15.41 -3.99 2.57
N VAL A 546 -16.63 -3.96 3.14
CA VAL A 546 -17.56 -5.09 3.05
C VAL A 546 -18.20 -5.11 1.65
N PRO A 547 -17.98 -6.17 0.84
CA PRO A 547 -18.35 -6.17 -0.57
C PRO A 547 -19.84 -5.89 -0.84
N PRO A 548 -20.17 -5.38 -2.05
CA PRO A 548 -21.56 -5.27 -2.51
C PRO A 548 -22.28 -6.61 -2.47
N HIS A 549 -23.57 -6.58 -2.12
CA HIS A 549 -24.40 -7.78 -1.97
C HIS A 549 -24.45 -8.63 -3.25
N GLU A 550 -24.53 -7.96 -4.40
CA GLU A 550 -24.73 -8.53 -5.73
C GLU A 550 -23.57 -9.44 -6.15
N THR A 551 -22.38 -9.17 -5.61
CA THR A 551 -21.15 -9.90 -5.95
C THR A 551 -21.12 -11.29 -5.31
N GLY A 552 -21.86 -11.51 -4.22
CA GLY A 552 -21.77 -12.72 -3.39
C GLY A 552 -20.45 -12.86 -2.63
N ALA A 553 -19.55 -11.89 -2.73
CA ALA A 553 -18.28 -11.82 -2.00
C ALA A 553 -18.52 -11.49 -0.52
N ALA A 554 -17.48 -11.64 0.31
CA ALA A 554 -17.57 -11.39 1.74
C ALA A 554 -16.30 -10.73 2.28
N MET A 555 -16.40 -10.00 3.38
CA MET A 555 -15.22 -9.64 4.15
C MET A 555 -14.83 -10.81 5.04
N TYR A 556 -13.61 -11.29 4.92
CA TYR A 556 -13.04 -12.29 5.81
C TYR A 556 -12.47 -11.61 7.05
N ILE A 557 -12.73 -12.21 8.22
CA ILE A 557 -12.32 -11.72 9.53
C ILE A 557 -11.36 -12.75 10.14
N ARG A 558 -10.20 -12.28 10.59
CA ARG A 558 -9.10 -13.09 11.15
C ARG A 558 -8.76 -12.62 12.58
N PRO A 559 -9.45 -13.16 13.60
CA PRO A 559 -9.00 -13.06 14.98
C PRO A 559 -7.76 -13.94 15.20
N LEU A 560 -6.77 -13.43 15.93
CA LEU A 560 -5.51 -14.09 16.25
C LEU A 560 -5.14 -13.75 17.70
N LEU A 561 -4.72 -14.76 18.46
CA LEU A 561 -4.26 -14.65 19.84
C LEU A 561 -2.89 -15.30 19.95
N PHE A 562 -1.92 -14.64 20.58
CA PHE A 562 -0.56 -15.16 20.74
C PHE A 562 0.16 -14.57 21.95
N GLY A 563 1.13 -15.33 22.48
CA GLY A 563 2.06 -14.83 23.51
C GLY A 563 3.02 -13.80 22.91
N SER A 564 3.02 -12.57 23.43
CA SER A 564 3.59 -11.40 22.77
C SER A 564 4.79 -10.75 23.46
N SER A 565 5.01 -10.97 24.75
CA SER A 565 6.23 -10.48 25.42
C SER A 565 7.43 -11.40 25.20
N ALA A 566 8.64 -10.88 25.43
CA ALA A 566 9.88 -11.66 25.43
C ALA A 566 9.82 -12.81 26.45
N GLN A 567 10.00 -14.05 25.99
CA GLN A 567 10.06 -15.22 26.88
C GLN A 567 10.69 -16.41 26.13
N LEU A 568 11.93 -16.77 26.50
CA LEU A 568 12.64 -17.91 25.90
C LEU A 568 12.59 -19.18 26.76
N GLY A 569 12.41 -19.05 28.07
CA GLY A 569 12.17 -20.22 28.93
C GLY A 569 10.80 -20.83 28.62
N LEU A 570 10.65 -22.15 28.80
CA LEU A 570 9.38 -22.85 28.63
C LEU A 570 8.44 -22.59 29.84
N SER A 571 8.02 -21.34 29.97
CA SER A 571 7.05 -20.84 30.94
C SER A 571 6.15 -19.80 30.27
N PRO A 572 4.96 -19.53 30.84
CA PRO A 572 4.06 -18.50 30.28
C PRO A 572 4.76 -17.13 30.16
N PRO A 573 4.58 -16.40 29.03
CA PRO A 573 5.04 -15.01 28.92
C PRO A 573 4.25 -14.07 29.85
N ASP A 574 4.79 -12.87 30.08
CA ASP A 574 4.05 -11.83 30.81
C ASP A 574 2.85 -11.32 30.01
N ALA A 575 3.02 -11.09 28.70
CA ALA A 575 1.99 -10.47 27.86
C ALA A 575 1.50 -11.35 26.70
N TYR A 576 0.23 -11.13 26.35
CA TYR A 576 -0.46 -11.74 25.21
C TYR A 576 -1.21 -10.66 24.43
N THR A 577 -1.34 -10.84 23.13
CA THR A 577 -2.06 -9.92 22.24
C THR A 577 -3.18 -10.67 21.54
N PHE A 578 -4.40 -10.12 21.61
CA PHE A 578 -5.54 -10.53 20.81
C PHE A 578 -5.78 -9.46 19.74
N VAL A 579 -5.83 -9.86 18.47
CA VAL A 579 -5.98 -8.95 17.33
C VAL A 579 -7.01 -9.49 16.35
N VAL A 580 -7.78 -8.59 15.73
CA VAL A 580 -8.78 -8.91 14.71
C VAL A 580 -8.46 -8.14 13.43
N PHE A 581 -7.87 -8.85 12.47
CA PHE A 581 -7.69 -8.34 11.11
C PHE A 581 -8.93 -8.59 10.25
N VAL A 582 -9.15 -7.76 9.24
CA VAL A 582 -10.19 -7.97 8.23
C VAL A 582 -9.63 -7.76 6.83
N MET A 583 -10.24 -8.42 5.84
CA MET A 583 -9.88 -8.24 4.44
C MET A 583 -11.06 -8.61 3.52
N PRO A 584 -11.32 -7.88 2.43
CA PRO A 584 -12.29 -8.29 1.44
C PRO A 584 -11.82 -9.56 0.72
N THR A 585 -12.74 -10.52 0.53
CA THR A 585 -12.49 -11.78 -0.17
C THR A 585 -13.56 -12.03 -1.22
N GLY A 586 -13.13 -12.44 -2.41
CA GLY A 586 -14.00 -12.78 -3.52
C GLY A 586 -14.80 -14.05 -3.27
N VAL A 587 -15.74 -14.31 -4.17
CA VAL A 587 -16.40 -15.61 -4.24
C VAL A 587 -15.35 -16.64 -4.61
N TYR A 588 -15.29 -17.74 -3.86
CA TYR A 588 -14.60 -18.94 -4.33
C TYR A 588 -15.38 -19.42 -5.57
N HIS A 589 -14.98 -18.98 -6.77
CA HIS A 589 -15.71 -19.23 -8.01
C HIS A 589 -15.87 -20.74 -8.19
N GLY A 590 -17.13 -21.19 -8.26
CA GLY A 590 -17.50 -22.60 -8.47
C GLY A 590 -16.88 -23.52 -7.44
N VAL A 591 -17.64 -23.93 -6.41
CA VAL A 591 -17.13 -24.99 -5.55
C VAL A 591 -17.25 -26.31 -6.32
N HIS A 592 -16.23 -26.56 -7.14
CA HIS A 592 -16.10 -27.71 -7.99
C HIS A 592 -15.73 -28.92 -7.15
N ALA A 593 -16.23 -30.08 -7.55
CA ALA A 593 -15.91 -31.33 -6.90
C ALA A 593 -14.40 -31.63 -7.00
N VAL A 594 -13.76 -31.93 -5.87
CA VAL A 594 -12.32 -32.20 -5.81
C VAL A 594 -12.03 -33.66 -5.49
N ASP A 595 -10.89 -34.15 -5.98
CA ASP A 595 -10.35 -35.44 -5.53
C ASP A 595 -9.55 -35.25 -4.24
N ALA A 596 -9.75 -36.15 -3.29
CA ALA A 596 -9.09 -36.18 -2.01
C ALA A 596 -8.08 -37.33 -1.93
N LEU A 597 -6.93 -37.06 -1.29
CA LEU A 597 -5.92 -38.06 -0.98
C LEU A 597 -5.85 -38.29 0.54
N ILE A 598 -5.90 -39.55 0.97
CA ILE A 598 -5.59 -39.90 2.36
C ILE A 598 -4.07 -39.79 2.56
N LEU A 599 -3.65 -39.02 3.57
CA LEU A 599 -2.23 -38.91 3.92
C LEU A 599 -1.80 -40.08 4.79
N GLU A 600 -0.86 -40.86 4.28
CA GLU A 600 -0.39 -42.11 4.91
C GLU A 600 1.03 -41.96 5.50
N ASP A 601 1.77 -40.93 5.12
CA ASP A 601 3.12 -40.67 5.60
C ASP A 601 3.19 -39.49 6.58
N PHE A 602 2.03 -38.97 6.99
CA PHE A 602 1.93 -37.79 7.83
C PHE A 602 0.60 -37.73 8.56
N ASP A 603 0.66 -37.33 9.84
CA ASP A 603 -0.50 -37.14 10.70
C ASP A 603 -0.61 -35.65 11.07
N ARG A 604 -1.77 -35.03 10.87
CA ARG A 604 -2.00 -33.61 11.22
C ARG A 604 -1.78 -33.31 12.71
N ALA A 605 -2.17 -34.27 13.55
CA ALA A 605 -2.10 -34.15 14.99
C ALA A 605 -1.85 -35.53 15.63
N ALA A 606 -1.09 -35.54 16.71
CA ALA A 606 -0.91 -36.72 17.54
C ALA A 606 -2.22 -37.11 18.26
N PRO A 607 -2.40 -38.38 18.69
CA PRO A 607 -3.68 -38.86 19.23
C PRO A 607 -4.21 -38.08 20.45
N GLU A 608 -3.30 -37.59 21.30
CA GLU A 608 -3.61 -36.75 22.47
C GLU A 608 -2.90 -35.39 22.34
N GLY A 609 -2.88 -34.84 21.11
CA GLY A 609 -2.25 -33.58 20.78
C GLY A 609 -3.22 -32.39 20.71
N THR A 610 -2.85 -31.39 19.91
CA THR A 610 -3.62 -30.13 19.75
C THR A 610 -4.68 -30.20 18.65
N GLY A 611 -5.01 -31.39 18.12
CA GLY A 611 -5.79 -31.55 16.90
C GLY A 611 -7.11 -30.78 16.88
N SER A 612 -7.87 -30.83 17.97
CA SER A 612 -9.18 -30.16 18.10
C SER A 612 -9.11 -28.66 18.39
N ALA A 613 -7.91 -28.11 18.61
CA ALA A 613 -7.67 -26.68 18.75
C ALA A 613 -7.28 -26.04 17.41
N LYS A 614 -7.71 -24.80 17.18
CA LYS A 614 -7.41 -24.08 15.93
C LYS A 614 -6.10 -23.28 16.07
N VAL A 615 -4.98 -24.01 16.07
CA VAL A 615 -3.63 -23.48 16.31
C VAL A 615 -2.72 -23.68 15.10
N GLY A 616 -1.76 -22.78 14.89
CA GLY A 616 -0.88 -22.81 13.71
C GLY A 616 -0.05 -24.09 13.56
N GLY A 617 0.33 -24.72 14.69
CA GLY A 617 1.10 -25.97 14.71
C GLY A 617 0.40 -27.15 14.02
N ASN A 618 -0.93 -27.12 13.93
CA ASN A 618 -1.70 -28.14 13.23
C ASN A 618 -1.70 -27.96 11.70
N TYR A 619 -1.35 -26.77 11.20
CA TYR A 619 -1.47 -26.40 9.78
C TYR A 619 -0.11 -26.29 9.10
N ALA A 620 0.89 -25.72 9.77
CA ALA A 620 2.21 -25.50 9.17
C ALA A 620 2.85 -26.80 8.62
N PRO A 621 2.82 -27.95 9.33
CA PRO A 621 3.42 -29.17 8.81
C PRO A 621 2.66 -29.79 7.61
N VAL A 622 1.35 -29.52 7.50
CA VAL A 622 0.48 -30.05 6.44
C VAL A 622 0.83 -29.48 5.06
N LEU A 623 1.37 -28.26 5.00
CA LEU A 623 1.55 -27.49 3.75
C LEU A 623 2.34 -28.27 2.68
N ARG A 624 3.46 -28.90 3.04
CA ARG A 624 4.29 -29.67 2.10
C ARG A 624 3.57 -30.91 1.55
N HIS A 625 2.75 -31.57 2.38
CA HIS A 625 2.01 -32.78 2.00
C HIS A 625 0.83 -32.42 1.09
N SER A 626 0.13 -31.32 1.40
CA SER A 626 -0.95 -30.82 0.55
C SER A 626 -0.43 -30.29 -0.79
N ALA A 627 0.73 -29.62 -0.82
CA ALA A 627 1.36 -29.19 -2.06
C ALA A 627 1.74 -30.37 -2.96
N ARG A 628 2.29 -31.44 -2.39
CA ARG A 628 2.58 -32.69 -3.11
C ARG A 628 1.31 -33.33 -3.66
N ALA A 629 0.26 -33.45 -2.84
CA ALA A 629 -1.02 -34.00 -3.27
C ALA A 629 -1.66 -33.17 -4.41
N ALA A 630 -1.60 -31.83 -4.31
CA ALA A 630 -2.11 -30.92 -5.34
C ALA A 630 -1.35 -31.04 -6.66
N ALA A 631 -0.03 -31.20 -6.63
CA ALA A 631 0.77 -31.45 -7.84
C ALA A 631 0.40 -32.75 -8.56
N GLU A 632 -0.20 -33.70 -7.83
CA GLU A 632 -0.70 -34.96 -8.35
C GLU A 632 -2.21 -34.92 -8.71
N GLY A 633 -2.86 -33.75 -8.63
CA GLY A 633 -4.26 -33.55 -9.00
C GLY A 633 -5.27 -33.70 -7.85
N PHE A 634 -4.83 -33.90 -6.62
CA PHE A 634 -5.72 -33.96 -5.45
C PHE A 634 -5.92 -32.56 -4.86
N GLY A 635 -7.15 -32.04 -4.93
CA GLY A 635 -7.49 -30.69 -4.47
C GLY A 635 -7.56 -30.55 -2.94
N ILE A 636 -7.66 -31.67 -2.21
CA ILE A 636 -7.71 -31.70 -0.75
C ILE A 636 -7.08 -32.98 -0.20
N THR A 637 -6.70 -32.96 1.07
CA THR A 637 -6.12 -34.11 1.77
C THR A 637 -6.97 -34.48 2.99
N LEU A 638 -7.14 -35.78 3.22
CA LEU A 638 -7.92 -36.38 4.30
C LEU A 638 -6.97 -37.02 5.32
N HIS A 639 -7.23 -36.78 6.61
CA HIS A 639 -6.52 -37.43 7.72
C HIS A 639 -7.38 -38.51 8.33
N LEU A 640 -6.74 -39.63 8.65
CA LEU A 640 -7.30 -40.65 9.52
C LEU A 640 -6.74 -40.47 10.93
N ASP A 641 -7.35 -41.16 11.89
CA ASP A 641 -6.87 -41.17 13.27
C ASP A 641 -5.39 -41.58 13.33
N SER A 642 -4.57 -40.82 14.06
CA SER A 642 -3.12 -41.03 14.05
C SER A 642 -2.63 -42.23 14.87
N ARG A 643 -3.52 -42.92 15.59
CA ARG A 643 -3.14 -44.08 16.42
C ARG A 643 -3.27 -45.38 15.64
N THR A 644 -4.39 -45.56 14.96
CA THR A 644 -4.77 -46.80 14.27
C THR A 644 -4.95 -46.63 12.77
N ARG A 645 -5.14 -45.40 12.29
CA ARG A 645 -5.42 -45.07 10.89
C ARG A 645 -6.59 -45.88 10.32
N SER A 646 -7.59 -46.09 11.15
CA SER A 646 -8.77 -46.89 10.83
C SER A 646 -10.05 -46.07 10.89
N GLU A 647 -10.00 -44.85 11.42
CA GLU A 647 -11.17 -43.97 11.54
C GLU A 647 -10.91 -42.62 10.86
N ILE A 648 -11.95 -42.02 10.29
CA ILE A 648 -11.88 -40.69 9.67
C ILE A 648 -11.74 -39.63 10.77
N ASP A 649 -10.75 -38.74 10.62
CA ASP A 649 -10.66 -37.51 11.41
C ASP A 649 -11.30 -36.34 10.64
N GLU A 650 -10.53 -35.63 9.81
CA GLU A 650 -11.00 -34.49 9.04
C GLU A 650 -10.15 -34.24 7.80
N PHE A 651 -10.64 -33.40 6.89
CA PHE A 651 -9.79 -32.86 5.84
C PHE A 651 -8.82 -31.83 6.43
N SER A 652 -7.65 -31.68 5.82
CA SER A 652 -6.59 -30.77 6.28
C SER A 652 -7.02 -29.34 6.65
N THR A 653 -8.07 -28.83 6.01
CA THR A 653 -8.55 -27.45 6.17
C THR A 653 -10.05 -27.35 6.45
N SER A 654 -10.76 -28.48 6.57
CA SER A 654 -12.22 -28.50 6.67
C SER A 654 -12.75 -29.78 7.32
N ALA A 655 -13.95 -29.71 7.88
CA ALA A 655 -14.59 -30.87 8.47
C ALA A 655 -15.12 -31.83 7.39
N PHE A 656 -15.16 -33.12 7.72
CA PHE A 656 -15.79 -34.15 6.89
C PHE A 656 -17.28 -34.27 7.23
N ILE A 657 -18.13 -34.39 6.21
CA ILE A 657 -19.53 -34.78 6.34
C ILE A 657 -19.82 -35.85 5.30
N GLY A 658 -20.23 -37.04 5.75
CA GLY A 658 -20.76 -38.09 4.89
C GLY A 658 -22.28 -37.99 4.79
N VAL A 659 -22.83 -38.20 3.61
CA VAL A 659 -24.28 -38.25 3.39
C VAL A 659 -24.67 -39.70 3.10
N ARG A 660 -25.38 -40.33 4.04
CA ARG A 660 -25.98 -41.66 3.85
C ARG A 660 -27.42 -41.50 3.39
N ARG A 661 -27.84 -42.35 2.45
CA ARG A 661 -29.20 -42.35 1.91
C ARG A 661 -29.79 -43.76 1.93
N ASP A 662 -30.87 -43.92 2.69
CA ASP A 662 -31.62 -45.16 2.83
C ASP A 662 -33.03 -44.94 2.27
N GLY A 663 -33.20 -45.17 0.95
CA GLY A 663 -34.40 -44.76 0.21
C GLY A 663 -34.54 -43.23 0.16
N ASP A 664 -35.62 -42.70 0.74
CA ASP A 664 -35.87 -41.25 0.83
C ASP A 664 -35.29 -40.62 2.10
N LYS A 665 -34.78 -41.43 3.05
CA LYS A 665 -34.21 -40.92 4.30
C LYS A 665 -32.76 -40.51 4.09
N VAL A 666 -32.43 -39.27 4.45
CA VAL A 666 -31.08 -38.71 4.39
C VAL A 666 -30.53 -38.58 5.82
N THR A 667 -29.30 -39.05 6.02
CA THR A 667 -28.55 -38.91 7.27
C THR A 667 -27.22 -38.22 7.00
N LEU A 668 -26.95 -37.12 7.70
CA LEU A 668 -25.65 -36.44 7.72
C LEU A 668 -24.79 -37.03 8.84
N VAL A 669 -23.61 -37.55 8.50
CA VAL A 669 -22.72 -38.23 9.45
C VAL A 669 -21.42 -37.42 9.59
N GLN A 670 -21.10 -37.02 10.81
CA GLN A 670 -19.90 -36.27 11.17
C GLN A 670 -18.96 -37.11 12.05
N PRO A 671 -17.64 -37.08 11.81
CA PRO A 671 -16.68 -37.69 12.70
C PRO A 671 -16.70 -37.09 14.11
N ASP A 672 -16.72 -37.97 15.11
CA ASP A 672 -16.53 -37.63 16.52
C ASP A 672 -15.18 -38.14 17.02
N SER A 673 -14.13 -37.47 16.58
CA SER A 673 -12.76 -37.74 17.01
C SER A 673 -12.23 -36.61 17.89
N LYS A 674 -11.37 -36.96 18.85
CA LYS A 674 -10.69 -36.01 19.76
C LYS A 674 -9.81 -35.01 19.03
N ASN A 675 -9.38 -35.36 17.82
CA ASN A 675 -8.50 -34.52 17.02
C ASN A 675 -9.27 -33.65 16.02
N VAL A 676 -10.58 -33.80 15.88
CA VAL A 676 -11.35 -32.99 14.93
C VAL A 676 -11.68 -31.62 15.52
N ILE A 677 -11.48 -30.57 14.72
CA ILE A 677 -11.87 -29.22 15.09
C ILE A 677 -13.41 -29.11 15.07
N ASP A 678 -14.00 -28.51 16.12
CA ASP A 678 -15.45 -28.26 16.17
C ASP A 678 -15.85 -27.20 15.12
N SER A 679 -16.22 -27.65 13.92
CA SER A 679 -16.44 -26.78 12.77
C SER A 679 -17.78 -26.04 12.85
N VAL A 680 -17.73 -24.70 12.92
CA VAL A 680 -18.91 -23.83 12.87
C VAL A 680 -19.74 -24.08 11.61
N THR A 681 -19.10 -24.23 10.45
CA THR A 681 -19.78 -24.50 9.19
C THR A 681 -20.47 -25.86 9.20
N ALA A 682 -19.75 -26.91 9.62
CA ALA A 682 -20.28 -28.28 9.63
C ALA A 682 -21.47 -28.41 10.59
N ARG A 683 -21.36 -27.78 11.76
CA ARG A 683 -22.46 -27.68 12.72
C ARG A 683 -23.67 -26.96 12.15
N SER A 684 -23.45 -25.81 11.49
CA SER A 684 -24.53 -25.01 10.90
C SER A 684 -25.29 -25.78 9.82
N VAL A 685 -24.60 -26.53 8.96
CA VAL A 685 -25.27 -27.31 7.92
C VAL A 685 -25.99 -28.54 8.44
N CYS A 686 -25.50 -29.16 9.53
CA CYS A 686 -26.25 -30.19 10.23
C CYS A 686 -27.51 -29.63 10.89
N GLU A 687 -27.44 -28.46 11.54
CA GLU A 687 -28.62 -27.78 12.09
C GLU A 687 -29.63 -27.39 10.99
N ILE A 688 -29.16 -26.94 9.82
CA ILE A 688 -30.01 -26.71 8.64
C ILE A 688 -30.65 -28.02 8.17
N GLY A 689 -29.85 -29.08 7.99
CA GLY A 689 -30.32 -30.39 7.55
C GLY A 689 -31.43 -30.91 8.44
N GLU A 690 -31.24 -30.87 9.76
CA GLU A 690 -32.21 -31.33 10.75
C GLU A 690 -33.47 -30.45 10.77
N ARG A 691 -33.32 -29.12 10.92
CA ARG A 691 -34.47 -28.24 11.21
C ARG A 691 -35.20 -27.70 9.99
N VAL A 692 -34.54 -27.64 8.83
CA VAL A 692 -35.13 -27.14 7.58
C VAL A 692 -35.56 -28.28 6.68
N PHE A 693 -34.74 -29.33 6.60
CA PHE A 693 -34.96 -30.44 5.65
C PHE A 693 -35.38 -31.76 6.31
N GLY A 694 -35.39 -31.85 7.65
CA GLY A 694 -35.79 -33.06 8.37
C GLY A 694 -34.80 -34.22 8.24
N PHE A 695 -33.54 -33.94 7.92
CA PHE A 695 -32.49 -34.95 7.84
C PHE A 695 -32.09 -35.44 9.23
N ALA A 696 -31.75 -36.72 9.35
CA ALA A 696 -31.10 -37.22 10.56
C ALA A 696 -29.64 -36.72 10.62
N VAL A 697 -29.12 -36.49 11.82
CA VAL A 697 -27.73 -36.10 12.04
C VAL A 697 -27.08 -37.06 13.03
N GLU A 698 -25.98 -37.68 12.63
CA GLU A 698 -25.14 -38.53 13.47
C GLU A 698 -23.78 -37.87 13.68
N LYS A 699 -23.32 -37.80 14.93
CA LYS A 699 -21.93 -37.44 15.26
C LYS A 699 -21.31 -38.62 16.00
N ARG A 700 -20.41 -39.34 15.33
CA ARG A 700 -19.82 -40.61 15.81
C ARG A 700 -18.47 -40.89 15.16
N ARG A 701 -17.74 -41.87 15.66
CA ARG A 701 -16.58 -42.42 14.94
C ARG A 701 -17.05 -43.06 13.63
N ILE A 702 -16.27 -42.84 12.57
CA ILE A 702 -16.55 -43.35 11.22
C ILE A 702 -15.35 -44.19 10.82
N GLY A 703 -15.54 -45.49 10.64
CA GLY A 703 -14.50 -46.38 10.15
C GLY A 703 -14.14 -46.05 8.70
N TYR A 704 -12.87 -46.25 8.33
CA TYR A 704 -12.38 -46.15 6.95
C TYR A 704 -13.25 -46.98 5.98
N GLU A 705 -13.61 -48.20 6.39
CA GLU A 705 -14.44 -49.11 5.59
C GLU A 705 -15.85 -48.57 5.27
N GLU A 706 -16.36 -47.66 6.10
CA GLU A 706 -17.69 -47.06 5.91
C GLU A 706 -17.70 -45.98 4.81
N ILE A 707 -16.53 -45.54 4.32
CA ILE A 707 -16.44 -44.49 3.29
C ILE A 707 -17.28 -44.85 2.06
N LYS A 708 -17.28 -46.13 1.66
CA LYS A 708 -18.05 -46.64 0.50
C LYS A 708 -19.57 -46.60 0.67
N GLU A 709 -20.06 -46.41 1.89
CA GLU A 709 -21.49 -46.37 2.20
C GLU A 709 -22.09 -44.98 1.99
N PHE A 710 -21.26 -43.93 1.89
CA PHE A 710 -21.73 -42.57 1.64
C PHE A 710 -22.07 -42.36 0.17
N ARG A 711 -23.20 -41.70 -0.07
CA ARG A 711 -23.64 -41.28 -1.41
C ARG A 711 -22.97 -39.99 -1.86
N GLU A 712 -22.86 -39.02 -0.94
CA GLU A 712 -22.13 -37.77 -1.12
C GLU A 712 -21.14 -37.62 0.04
N VAL A 713 -19.98 -37.00 -0.23
CA VAL A 713 -19.05 -36.55 0.82
C VAL A 713 -18.78 -35.06 0.61
N ILE A 714 -18.82 -34.32 1.71
CA ILE A 714 -18.75 -32.85 1.72
C ILE A 714 -17.64 -32.41 2.68
N ALA A 715 -16.75 -31.55 2.19
CA ALA A 715 -15.79 -30.81 3.00
C ALA A 715 -16.40 -29.46 3.43
N ALA A 716 -16.51 -29.21 4.74
CA ALA A 716 -17.21 -28.03 5.29
C ALA A 716 -16.28 -27.08 6.06
N GLY A 717 -16.18 -25.82 5.61
CA GLY A 717 -15.36 -24.79 6.26
C GLY A 717 -15.68 -23.35 5.83
N THR A 718 -15.30 -22.35 6.63
CA THR A 718 -15.66 -20.93 6.42
C THR A 718 -15.24 -20.39 5.04
N ALA A 719 -14.03 -20.73 4.58
CA ALA A 719 -13.46 -20.15 3.35
C ALA A 719 -14.25 -20.55 2.10
N ALA A 720 -14.46 -21.85 1.88
CA ALA A 720 -15.13 -22.39 0.70
C ALA A 720 -16.63 -22.72 0.92
N ALA A 721 -17.15 -22.52 2.13
CA ALA A 721 -18.45 -23.01 2.58
C ALA A 721 -18.53 -24.56 2.53
N LEU A 722 -19.09 -25.14 1.46
CA LEU A 722 -19.19 -26.58 1.27
C LEU A 722 -18.54 -26.98 -0.05
N VAL A 723 -17.58 -27.91 0.00
CA VAL A 723 -16.85 -28.46 -1.14
C VAL A 723 -17.29 -29.90 -1.38
N PRO A 724 -17.88 -30.23 -2.54
CA PRO A 724 -18.15 -31.61 -2.90
C PRO A 724 -16.84 -32.41 -3.07
N ILE A 725 -16.82 -33.65 -2.60
CA ILE A 725 -15.69 -34.56 -2.79
C ILE A 725 -16.05 -35.57 -3.87
N ARG A 726 -15.32 -35.54 -4.98
CA ARG A 726 -15.51 -36.45 -6.11
C ARG A 726 -14.99 -37.85 -5.82
N SER A 727 -13.81 -37.93 -5.23
CA SER A 727 -13.23 -39.20 -4.84
C SER A 727 -12.32 -39.10 -3.61
N ILE A 728 -12.15 -40.20 -2.90
CA ILE A 728 -11.15 -40.37 -1.84
C ILE A 728 -10.26 -41.54 -2.22
N THR A 729 -8.94 -41.30 -2.30
CA THR A 729 -7.94 -42.30 -2.68
C THR A 729 -7.06 -42.69 -1.48
N MET A 730 -6.85 -43.99 -1.27
CA MET A 730 -5.82 -44.54 -0.37
C MET A 730 -4.84 -45.39 -1.19
N ARG A 731 -3.57 -45.00 -1.24
CA ARG A 731 -2.62 -45.60 -2.19
C ARG A 731 -2.18 -46.99 -1.74
N SER A 732 -1.89 -47.18 -0.45
CA SER A 732 -1.40 -48.48 0.04
C SER A 732 -2.38 -49.63 -0.16
N GLN A 733 -3.68 -49.35 -0.13
CA GLN A 733 -4.73 -50.35 -0.33
C GLN A 733 -5.20 -50.45 -1.79
N GLY A 734 -4.80 -49.51 -2.65
CA GLY A 734 -5.27 -49.44 -4.04
C GLY A 734 -6.73 -48.98 -4.17
N ASP A 735 -7.26 -48.33 -3.12
CA ASP A 735 -8.66 -47.94 -3.06
C ASP A 735 -8.91 -46.55 -3.66
N LYS A 736 -10.04 -46.43 -4.36
CA LYS A 736 -10.60 -45.15 -4.81
C LYS A 736 -12.13 -45.19 -4.67
N PHE A 737 -12.65 -44.49 -3.68
CA PHE A 737 -14.09 -44.32 -3.47
C PHE A 737 -14.57 -43.11 -4.26
N THR A 738 -15.72 -43.22 -4.95
CA THR A 738 -16.29 -42.13 -5.76
C THR A 738 -17.69 -41.78 -5.29
N PHE A 739 -18.02 -40.49 -5.28
CA PHE A 739 -19.29 -39.99 -4.74
C PHE A 739 -20.08 -39.19 -5.76
N ASP A 740 -21.37 -39.02 -5.49
CA ASP A 740 -22.27 -38.25 -6.33
C ASP A 740 -21.92 -36.75 -6.29
N CYS A 741 -21.68 -36.19 -7.47
CA CYS A 741 -21.31 -34.78 -7.65
C CYS A 741 -22.26 -34.04 -8.59
N GLY A 742 -23.49 -34.56 -8.76
CA GLY A 742 -24.48 -34.01 -9.69
C GLY A 742 -24.22 -34.41 -11.14
N GLU A 743 -25.15 -34.07 -12.03
CA GLU A 743 -25.10 -34.41 -13.46
C GLU A 743 -23.91 -33.77 -14.19
N ASP A 744 -23.48 -32.58 -13.76
CA ASP A 744 -22.30 -31.90 -14.29
C ASP A 744 -20.99 -32.46 -13.73
N GLY A 745 -21.06 -33.34 -12.72
CA GLY A 745 -19.92 -33.91 -12.02
C GLY A 745 -19.10 -32.89 -11.21
N GLN A 746 -19.65 -31.70 -10.95
CA GLN A 746 -18.93 -30.56 -10.38
C GLN A 746 -19.67 -29.89 -9.22
N SER A 747 -20.99 -29.72 -9.31
CA SER A 747 -21.76 -28.89 -8.38
C SER A 747 -22.07 -29.55 -7.04
N GLY A 748 -21.83 -30.86 -6.93
CA GLY A 748 -22.21 -31.67 -5.78
C GLY A 748 -23.58 -32.33 -5.98
N GLY A 749 -23.86 -33.36 -5.18
CA GLY A 749 -25.16 -34.02 -5.18
C GLY A 749 -26.28 -33.14 -4.59
N GLU A 750 -27.50 -33.67 -4.65
CA GLU A 750 -28.73 -32.97 -4.26
C GLU A 750 -28.66 -32.41 -2.83
N VAL A 751 -28.09 -33.17 -1.88
CA VAL A 751 -28.03 -32.78 -0.47
C VAL A 751 -27.02 -31.66 -0.28
N CYS A 752 -25.82 -31.77 -0.88
CA CYS A 752 -24.79 -30.73 -0.84
C CYS A 752 -25.32 -29.39 -1.37
N VAL A 753 -25.97 -29.40 -2.53
CA VAL A 753 -26.51 -28.19 -3.17
C VAL A 753 -27.57 -27.52 -2.30
N LYS A 754 -28.53 -28.28 -1.74
CA LYS A 754 -29.58 -27.75 -0.85
C LYS A 754 -29.00 -27.09 0.40
N LEU A 755 -28.03 -27.76 1.05
CA LEU A 755 -27.38 -27.24 2.24
C LEU A 755 -26.56 -25.98 1.94
N LEU A 756 -25.80 -25.97 0.83
CA LEU A 756 -24.97 -24.84 0.42
C LEU A 756 -25.82 -23.61 0.09
N GLN A 757 -26.89 -23.77 -0.69
CA GLN A 757 -27.80 -22.69 -1.06
C GLN A 757 -28.47 -22.09 0.18
N THR A 758 -28.92 -22.92 1.11
CA THR A 758 -29.57 -22.47 2.35
C THR A 758 -28.59 -21.73 3.25
N LEU A 759 -27.39 -22.29 3.46
CA LEU A 759 -26.35 -21.65 4.27
C LEU A 759 -25.96 -20.28 3.70
N LYS A 760 -25.65 -20.20 2.40
CA LYS A 760 -25.29 -18.93 1.74
C LYS A 760 -26.45 -17.94 1.76
N GLY A 761 -27.69 -18.43 1.61
CA GLY A 761 -28.89 -17.61 1.67
C GLY A 761 -29.07 -16.95 3.03
N ILE A 762 -28.89 -17.71 4.12
CA ILE A 762 -28.92 -17.17 5.49
C ILE A 762 -27.78 -16.17 5.69
N GLN A 763 -26.54 -16.54 5.34
CA GLN A 763 -25.36 -15.69 5.50
C GLN A 763 -25.47 -14.33 4.80
N ALA A 764 -26.04 -14.31 3.59
CA ALA A 764 -26.18 -13.09 2.79
C ALA A 764 -27.49 -12.32 3.04
N GLY A 765 -28.30 -12.75 4.01
CA GLY A 765 -29.60 -12.13 4.30
C GLY A 765 -30.65 -12.30 3.19
N LYS A 766 -30.50 -13.31 2.32
CA LYS A 766 -31.48 -13.68 1.28
C LYS A 766 -32.56 -14.62 1.81
N ILE A 767 -32.24 -15.39 2.83
CA ILE A 767 -33.16 -16.29 3.56
C ILE A 767 -33.27 -15.76 4.99
N GLU A 768 -34.49 -15.73 5.51
CA GLU A 768 -34.76 -15.34 6.90
C GLU A 768 -33.95 -16.22 7.87
N ASP A 769 -33.19 -15.57 8.74
CA ASP A 769 -32.41 -16.25 9.76
C ASP A 769 -33.26 -16.60 10.99
N LYS A 770 -33.99 -17.71 10.89
CA LYS A 770 -34.80 -18.25 12.00
C LYS A 770 -33.98 -18.81 13.16
N PHE A 771 -32.66 -18.90 13.01
CA PHE A 771 -31.76 -19.44 14.01
C PHE A 771 -31.11 -18.36 14.88
N GLY A 772 -31.15 -17.10 14.45
CA GLY A 772 -30.46 -15.99 15.13
C GLY A 772 -28.94 -16.07 15.03
N TRP A 773 -28.43 -16.53 13.89
CA TRP A 773 -27.01 -16.70 13.60
C TRP A 773 -26.30 -15.43 13.10
N ASN A 774 -27.00 -14.51 12.45
CA ASN A 774 -26.45 -13.28 11.90
C ASN A 774 -26.39 -12.19 12.97
N CYS A 775 -25.17 -11.88 13.43
CA CYS A 775 -24.91 -10.77 14.34
C CYS A 775 -24.85 -9.47 13.54
N ILE A 776 -25.84 -8.59 13.73
CA ILE A 776 -25.96 -7.32 13.02
C ILE A 776 -24.92 -6.30 13.51
N ILE A 777 -24.35 -5.56 12.55
CA ILE A 777 -23.53 -4.37 12.82
C ILE A 777 -24.41 -3.13 12.67
N ASP A 778 -24.79 -2.57 13.81
CA ASP A 778 -25.80 -1.52 13.98
C ASP A 778 -25.21 -0.17 14.41
N GLN A 779 -23.92 -0.13 14.73
CA GLN A 779 -23.24 1.05 15.25
C GLN A 779 -21.97 1.31 14.45
N ALA A 780 -21.72 2.59 14.15
CA ALA A 780 -20.44 3.06 13.66
C ALA A 780 -19.35 2.82 14.73
N PRO A 781 -18.08 2.66 14.33
CA PRO A 781 -16.97 2.63 15.30
C PRO A 781 -16.93 3.94 16.10
N PRO A 782 -16.26 3.96 17.27
CA PRO A 782 -16.05 5.19 18.05
C PRO A 782 -15.53 6.33 17.17
N ALA A 783 -16.12 7.53 17.31
CA ALA A 783 -15.74 8.69 16.50
C ALA A 783 -14.24 9.01 16.60
N ALA A 784 -13.63 8.83 17.78
CA ALA A 784 -12.19 8.98 17.99
C ALA A 784 -11.31 8.05 17.13
N TRP A 785 -11.84 6.92 16.65
CA TRP A 785 -11.12 6.02 15.74
C TRP A 785 -11.22 6.49 14.28
N LEU A 786 -12.33 7.16 13.94
CA LEU A 786 -12.55 7.81 12.65
C LEU A 786 -11.81 9.16 12.58
N GLU A 787 -11.73 9.88 13.69
CA GLU A 787 -10.94 11.11 13.87
C GLU A 787 -9.46 10.79 14.04
N GLY A 788 -9.09 9.60 14.52
CA GLY A 788 -7.73 9.05 14.54
C GLY A 788 -7.19 8.63 13.17
N ALA A 789 -8.06 8.52 12.17
CA ALA A 789 -7.67 8.55 10.75
C ALA A 789 -7.31 9.98 10.27
N THR A 790 -7.46 10.98 11.15
CA THR A 790 -7.01 12.38 11.06
C THR A 790 -6.54 12.92 12.43
N GLY A 791 -5.59 12.26 13.12
CA GLY A 791 -4.92 12.85 14.31
C GLY A 791 -5.01 12.04 15.61
N HIS A 792 -3.85 11.88 16.26
CA HIS A 792 -3.67 11.12 17.50
C HIS A 792 -4.41 11.69 18.72
N GLU A 793 -4.93 10.80 19.57
CA GLU A 793 -5.11 11.07 21.00
C GLU A 793 -3.98 10.50 21.86
N LYS A 794 -3.72 11.22 22.95
CA LYS A 794 -2.62 11.08 23.91
C LYS A 794 -2.89 9.93 24.89
N ASP A 795 -1.95 8.99 25.01
CA ASP A 795 -1.90 8.13 26.19
C ASP A 795 -1.27 8.92 27.35
N VAL A 796 -2.12 9.32 28.29
CA VAL A 796 -1.76 9.74 29.64
C VAL A 796 -1.90 8.49 30.51
N ASP A 797 -0.79 7.80 30.75
CA ASP A 797 -0.42 7.27 32.06
C ASP A 797 0.86 6.46 31.92
N GLY A 798 1.90 6.92 32.61
CA GLY A 798 3.23 6.35 32.55
C GLY A 798 3.30 5.00 33.24
N ILE A 799 3.77 3.99 32.52
CA ILE A 799 4.53 2.89 33.09
C ILE A 799 5.74 2.66 32.16
N ASN A 800 6.90 3.13 32.62
CA ASN A 800 8.22 2.73 32.11
C ASN A 800 8.42 1.25 32.44
N VAL A 801 8.71 0.41 31.43
CA VAL A 801 9.36 -0.90 31.61
C VAL A 801 10.35 -1.06 30.42
N PRO A 802 11.60 -1.49 30.68
CA PRO A 802 12.81 -1.06 29.98
C PRO A 802 13.05 -1.64 28.60
#